data_AF-X0INU4-F1
#
_entry.id   AF-X0INU4-F1
#
_cell.length_a   1.000
_cell.length_b   1.000
_cell.length_c   1.000
_cell.angle_alpha   90.00
_cell.angle_beta   90.00
_cell.angle_gamma   90.00
#
_symmetry.space_group_name_H-M   'P 1'
#
loop_
_entity.id
_entity.type
_entity.pdbx_description
1 polymer ?
#
loop_
_entity_poly.entity_id
_entity_poly.type
_entity_poly.pdbx_seq_one_letter_code
_entity_poly.pdbx_strand_id
1 'polypeptide(L)'
;MAEPNPHRKSIVADHPIRTSNNIQYLTDDEISEFLDDLDHNNDGFINYNEVERKLDQEHAELVPKPSAHHVIQRDHTEDDRARHQFLRSMMGSDAEKIPRDEFAKMVKEWKIPSLKQAKKEEDEDKSYIKRLPGWRRIRSYWAVHGPEIVFLGVVIGMQCAFGIWQLVKYQTTPGYREAFGWGVVMAKTCAGALYPTFFFLILSMSRYFSTWLRRSYHISRFFNWDLSQEFHIRISCVAILLATLHALGHLTGSFVHGSDPKNEDAVADALGPDMVPRPYIDYVRSLPGFTGITALGLFYILSLLSIPQVRKWNYEIFQLGHLLMFPIIGLMMAHGTAALLQWPMFGYFLAFPALLVLVERAVRVCLGFHRIKATMKVLDKETVEITAVIPSERLWKYKAGQYIFLQVPKISFFQWHPFTVSFCRGNKMMLHIKTDGNWTAKLRELGGESGESEIEVGINGPFGAPAQRFYDFNHSIIIGAGIGVTPFSGILADLQYNDDLDHGGPNHEVDHPRHDSDVTAISPERNGSASITSTDAENSDNVPESPTRQGSVGRDLINKEKQPQTDRAATFADDYRRVDFHWMVRERNYLLWLSDLLNDVSMSQDWHREHEVHPHLDIRINTHVTAKRKKLTTHVYRWLLEMHRTDEHPASPLTGLLNPTHFGRPDFDQILDEHYEEMLKFRASKRKNGRDKEDENYEEDEELKVGVFYCGAPVVGEILADKCRELTLRGWQDGSKLEYHFMIEVFG
;
A
#
# COMPACT_ATOMS: atom_id res chain seq x y z
N MET A 1 24.68 -38.37 -46.30
CA MET A 1 25.27 -38.14 -44.97
C MET A 1 25.78 -36.71 -44.97
N ALA A 2 24.97 -35.77 -44.47
CA ALA A 2 25.39 -34.39 -44.27
C ALA A 2 25.84 -34.24 -42.81
N GLU A 3 27.01 -33.67 -42.60
CA GLU A 3 27.59 -33.47 -41.27
C GLU A 3 26.72 -32.54 -40.40
N PRO A 4 26.62 -32.78 -39.09
CA PRO A 4 25.90 -31.90 -38.19
C PRO A 4 26.70 -30.60 -37.96
N ASN A 5 26.02 -29.47 -38.16
CA ASN A 5 26.53 -28.12 -37.94
C ASN A 5 27.03 -27.94 -36.47
N PRO A 6 28.30 -27.56 -36.23
CA PRO A 6 28.89 -27.49 -34.90
C PRO A 6 28.41 -26.31 -34.03
N HIS A 7 27.48 -25.46 -34.52
CA HIS A 7 26.91 -24.34 -33.77
C HIS A 7 25.65 -24.66 -32.95
N ARG A 8 25.31 -25.95 -32.77
CA ARG A 8 24.20 -26.36 -31.89
C ARG A 8 24.60 -26.24 -30.41
N LYS A 9 24.89 -25.02 -29.94
CA LYS A 9 24.79 -24.71 -28.50
C LYS A 9 23.31 -24.81 -28.18
N SER A 10 22.95 -25.92 -27.57
CA SER A 10 21.69 -26.14 -26.89
C SER A 10 21.33 -24.87 -26.10
N ILE A 11 20.30 -24.15 -26.54
CA ILE A 11 19.66 -23.09 -25.76
C ILE A 11 18.82 -23.81 -24.70
N VAL A 12 19.47 -24.54 -23.79
CA VAL A 12 18.82 -24.93 -22.53
C VAL A 12 18.85 -23.64 -21.71
N ALA A 13 17.81 -22.83 -21.89
CA ALA A 13 17.49 -21.81 -20.92
C ALA A 13 17.04 -22.55 -19.65
N ASP A 14 17.84 -22.47 -18.59
CA ASP A 14 17.39 -22.79 -17.25
C ASP A 14 16.14 -21.95 -16.95
N HIS A 15 15.19 -22.55 -16.25
CA HIS A 15 13.91 -21.90 -16.02
C HIS A 15 14.10 -20.66 -15.15
N PRO A 16 13.57 -19.48 -15.53
CA PRO A 16 13.51 -18.35 -14.64
C PRO A 16 12.55 -18.70 -13.49
N ILE A 17 13.17 -19.05 -12.36
CA ILE A 17 12.58 -19.14 -11.03
C ILE A 17 11.45 -20.15 -10.80
N ARG A 18 11.83 -21.43 -10.76
CA ARG A 18 11.41 -22.30 -9.65
C ARG A 18 12.64 -23.12 -9.22
N THR A 19 13.11 -22.90 -8.00
CA THR A 19 14.19 -23.70 -7.36
C THR A 19 13.62 -24.84 -6.52
N SER A 20 12.37 -25.27 -6.75
CA SER A 20 11.83 -26.39 -5.98
C SER A 20 12.46 -27.69 -6.47
N ASN A 21 12.90 -28.52 -5.52
CA ASN A 21 13.43 -29.87 -5.79
C ASN A 21 12.36 -30.84 -6.34
N ASN A 22 11.17 -30.36 -6.74
CA ASN A 22 9.99 -31.18 -7.04
C ASN A 22 9.16 -30.62 -8.22
N ILE A 23 9.83 -30.08 -9.25
CA ILE A 23 9.17 -29.58 -10.46
C ILE A 23 8.88 -30.74 -11.40
N GLN A 24 7.60 -30.96 -11.69
CA GLN A 24 7.16 -31.78 -12.81
C GLN A 24 6.97 -30.88 -14.03
N TYR A 25 7.67 -31.23 -15.10
CA TYR A 25 7.51 -30.58 -16.40
C TYR A 25 6.26 -31.10 -17.12
N LEU A 26 5.90 -30.45 -18.23
CA LEU A 26 4.77 -30.85 -19.07
C LEU A 26 4.76 -32.36 -19.33
N THR A 27 3.63 -32.99 -19.01
CA THR A 27 3.40 -34.41 -19.27
C THR A 27 3.20 -34.66 -20.78
N ASP A 28 3.41 -35.90 -21.24
CA ASP A 28 3.17 -36.25 -22.64
C ASP A 28 1.74 -35.92 -23.11
N ASP A 29 0.76 -36.10 -22.22
CA ASP A 29 -0.63 -35.72 -22.45
C ASP A 29 -0.81 -34.20 -22.66
N GLU A 30 -0.15 -33.38 -21.83
CA GLU A 30 -0.17 -31.93 -21.96
C GLU A 30 0.52 -31.51 -23.25
N ILE A 31 1.67 -32.11 -23.59
CA ILE A 31 2.35 -31.80 -24.86
C ILE A 31 1.46 -32.15 -26.04
N SER A 32 0.76 -33.28 -26.03
CA SER A 32 -0.21 -33.60 -27.08
C SER A 32 -1.35 -32.58 -27.15
N GLU A 33 -1.93 -32.17 -26.03
CA GLU A 33 -2.99 -31.15 -25.97
C GLU A 33 -2.52 -29.81 -26.55
N PHE A 34 -1.27 -29.42 -26.27
CA PHE A 34 -0.67 -28.21 -26.83
C PHE A 34 -0.49 -28.31 -28.36
N LEU A 35 -0.05 -29.46 -28.85
CA LEU A 35 0.11 -29.71 -30.29
C LEU A 35 -1.25 -29.73 -31.02
N ASP A 36 -2.28 -30.31 -30.40
CA ASP A 36 -3.64 -30.33 -30.95
C ASP A 36 -4.22 -28.91 -31.10
N ASP A 37 -3.87 -27.99 -30.21
CA ASP A 37 -4.35 -26.61 -30.25
C ASP A 37 -3.56 -25.73 -31.25
N LEU A 38 -2.38 -26.21 -31.69
CA LEU A 38 -1.55 -25.60 -32.74
C LEU A 38 -1.91 -26.13 -34.14
N ASP A 39 -2.05 -27.45 -34.28
CA ASP A 39 -2.35 -28.17 -35.53
C ASP A 39 -3.85 -28.10 -35.87
N HIS A 40 -4.33 -26.89 -36.20
CA HIS A 40 -5.75 -26.67 -36.48
C HIS A 40 -6.22 -27.34 -37.80
N ASN A 41 -5.30 -27.62 -38.73
CA ASN A 41 -5.62 -28.25 -40.01
C ASN A 41 -5.52 -29.79 -39.95
N ASN A 42 -4.98 -30.34 -38.85
CA ASN A 42 -4.78 -31.76 -38.57
C ASN A 42 -3.99 -32.47 -39.67
N ASP A 43 -3.01 -31.78 -40.26
CA ASP A 43 -2.17 -32.28 -41.35
C ASP A 43 -0.94 -33.05 -40.84
N GLY A 44 -0.71 -33.08 -39.52
CA GLY A 44 0.41 -33.78 -38.87
C GLY A 44 1.72 -32.98 -38.88
N PHE A 45 1.69 -31.74 -39.37
CA PHE A 45 2.81 -30.80 -39.37
C PHE A 45 2.41 -29.52 -38.63
N ILE A 46 3.35 -28.95 -37.90
CA ILE A 46 3.20 -27.62 -37.31
C ILE A 46 3.82 -26.62 -38.28
N ASN A 47 2.99 -25.75 -38.86
CA ASN A 47 3.45 -24.68 -39.75
C ASN A 47 3.84 -23.44 -38.94
N TYR A 48 4.83 -22.68 -39.40
CA TYR A 48 5.23 -21.43 -38.75
C TYR A 48 4.06 -20.44 -38.61
N ASN A 49 3.23 -20.31 -39.65
CA ASN A 49 2.06 -19.44 -39.65
C ASN A 49 1.01 -19.85 -38.61
N GLU A 50 0.92 -21.14 -38.25
CA GLU A 50 0.00 -21.62 -37.22
C GLU A 50 0.48 -21.24 -35.82
N VAL A 51 1.79 -21.37 -35.57
CA VAL A 51 2.44 -20.91 -34.34
C VAL A 51 2.30 -19.39 -34.21
N GLU A 52 2.57 -18.64 -35.27
CA GLU A 52 2.49 -17.17 -35.29
C GLU A 52 1.05 -16.68 -35.03
N ARG A 53 0.07 -17.21 -35.78
CA ARG A 53 -1.34 -16.86 -35.58
C ARG A 53 -1.83 -17.20 -34.18
N LYS A 54 -1.40 -18.33 -33.62
CA LYS A 54 -1.78 -18.72 -32.27
C LYS A 54 -1.09 -17.84 -31.22
N LEU A 55 0.18 -17.48 -31.44
CA LEU A 55 0.88 -16.51 -30.61
C LEU A 55 0.17 -15.14 -30.66
N ASP A 56 -0.32 -14.68 -31.82
CA ASP A 56 -1.09 -13.44 -31.93
C ASP A 56 -2.39 -13.48 -31.15
N GLN A 57 -3.14 -14.57 -31.29
CA GLN A 57 -4.40 -14.76 -30.58
C GLN A 57 -4.19 -14.76 -29.07
N GLU A 58 -3.18 -15.49 -28.61
CA GLU A 58 -2.86 -15.59 -27.18
C GLU A 58 -2.21 -14.28 -26.68
N HIS A 59 -1.35 -13.63 -27.46
CA HIS A 59 -0.82 -12.30 -27.12
C HIS A 59 -1.95 -11.27 -27.02
N ALA A 60 -2.94 -11.27 -27.93
CA ALA A 60 -4.11 -10.42 -27.83
C ALA A 60 -5.01 -10.75 -26.62
N GLU A 61 -5.09 -12.04 -26.22
CA GLU A 61 -5.76 -12.46 -24.97
C GLU A 61 -4.99 -12.01 -23.72
N LEU A 62 -3.65 -11.99 -23.78
CA LEU A 62 -2.75 -11.56 -22.71
C LEU A 62 -2.59 -10.03 -22.61
N VAL A 63 -2.84 -9.32 -23.72
CA VAL A 63 -2.75 -7.87 -23.87
C VAL A 63 -4.10 -7.32 -24.36
N PRO A 64 -5.18 -7.39 -23.55
CA PRO A 64 -6.41 -6.71 -23.88
C PRO A 64 -6.14 -5.19 -23.90
N LYS A 65 -6.65 -4.50 -24.94
CA LYS A 65 -6.42 -3.08 -25.24
C LYS A 65 -6.20 -2.24 -23.96
N PRO A 66 -5.10 -1.46 -23.89
CA PRO A 66 -4.80 -0.68 -22.70
C PRO A 66 -5.96 0.24 -22.34
N SER A 67 -6.23 0.37 -21.04
CA SER A 67 -7.00 1.50 -20.53
C SER A 67 -6.30 2.78 -21.01
N ALA A 68 -7.05 3.80 -21.41
CA ALA A 68 -6.54 4.99 -22.12
C ALA A 68 -5.38 5.77 -21.44
N HIS A 69 -4.96 5.38 -20.24
CA HIS A 69 -4.05 6.13 -19.38
C HIS A 69 -2.57 5.70 -19.41
N HIS A 70 -2.16 4.66 -20.13
CA HIS A 70 -0.71 4.35 -20.24
C HIS A 70 -0.36 3.83 -21.63
N VAL A 71 -0.46 4.72 -22.62
CA VAL A 71 -0.02 4.44 -23.98
C VAL A 71 1.45 4.85 -24.11
N ILE A 72 2.36 3.94 -23.75
CA ILE A 72 3.59 3.83 -24.53
C ILE A 72 3.11 3.34 -25.89
N GLN A 73 3.14 4.23 -26.88
CA GLN A 73 2.80 3.89 -28.26
C GLN A 73 3.94 3.01 -28.78
N ARG A 74 3.85 1.70 -28.56
CA ARG A 74 4.78 0.74 -29.17
C ARG A 74 4.56 0.81 -30.67
N ASP A 75 5.63 1.14 -31.39
CA ASP A 75 5.61 1.15 -32.84
C ASP A 75 5.48 -0.31 -33.30
N HIS A 76 4.28 -0.70 -33.74
CA HIS A 76 3.95 -2.09 -34.06
C HIS A 76 4.90 -2.72 -35.10
N THR A 77 5.64 -1.92 -35.86
CA THR A 77 6.43 -2.37 -37.01
C THR A 77 7.85 -2.86 -36.68
N GLU A 78 8.45 -2.45 -35.56
CA GLU A 78 9.75 -2.97 -35.11
C GLU A 78 9.59 -4.17 -34.17
N ASP A 79 8.64 -4.10 -33.23
CA ASP A 79 8.32 -5.19 -32.30
C ASP A 79 7.93 -6.48 -33.03
N ASP A 80 7.19 -6.38 -34.14
CA ASP A 80 6.78 -7.55 -34.94
C ASP A 80 7.98 -8.25 -35.61
N ARG A 81 9.01 -7.50 -36.06
CA ARG A 81 10.22 -8.11 -36.66
C ARG A 81 11.08 -8.84 -35.63
N ALA A 82 11.32 -8.21 -34.48
CA ALA A 82 12.02 -8.85 -33.37
C ALA A 82 11.28 -10.11 -32.89
N ARG A 83 9.95 -10.07 -32.89
CA ARG A 83 9.07 -11.20 -32.52
C ARG A 83 9.10 -12.36 -33.53
N HIS A 84 9.15 -12.09 -34.83
CA HIS A 84 9.35 -13.15 -35.84
C HIS A 84 10.73 -13.81 -35.71
N GLN A 85 11.75 -13.00 -35.45
CA GLN A 85 13.10 -13.50 -35.19
C GLN A 85 13.14 -14.35 -33.90
N PHE A 86 12.38 -13.96 -32.87
CA PHE A 86 12.18 -14.74 -31.64
C PHE A 86 11.57 -16.12 -31.92
N LEU A 87 10.44 -16.19 -32.63
CA LEU A 87 9.78 -17.47 -32.93
C LEU A 87 10.70 -18.39 -33.73
N ARG A 88 11.41 -17.85 -34.73
CA ARG A 88 12.41 -18.61 -35.51
C ARG A 88 13.58 -19.09 -34.65
N SER A 89 14.05 -18.26 -33.71
CA SER A 89 15.14 -18.64 -32.80
C SER A 89 14.74 -19.77 -31.85
N MET A 90 13.49 -19.80 -31.38
CA MET A 90 12.99 -20.87 -30.51
C MET A 90 12.72 -22.18 -31.24
N MET A 91 12.30 -22.10 -32.50
CA MET A 91 12.12 -23.31 -33.31
C MET A 91 13.47 -23.90 -33.77
N GLY A 92 14.57 -23.15 -33.66
CA GLY A 92 15.91 -23.65 -34.01
C GLY A 92 16.03 -24.15 -35.45
N SER A 93 15.08 -23.78 -36.32
CA SER A 93 14.94 -24.24 -37.69
C SER A 93 14.25 -23.14 -38.51
N ASP A 94 14.80 -22.87 -39.70
CA ASP A 94 14.18 -22.00 -40.70
C ASP A 94 13.14 -22.74 -41.57
N ALA A 95 12.84 -24.00 -41.23
CA ALA A 95 11.85 -24.79 -41.96
C ALA A 95 10.44 -24.27 -41.70
N GLU A 96 9.68 -24.01 -42.76
CA GLU A 96 8.29 -23.54 -42.66
C GLU A 96 7.33 -24.59 -42.07
N LYS A 97 7.73 -25.87 -42.08
CA LYS A 97 6.95 -27.03 -41.61
C LYS A 97 7.82 -27.96 -40.77
N ILE A 98 7.35 -28.31 -39.57
CA ILE A 98 8.02 -29.25 -38.66
C ILE A 98 7.07 -30.44 -38.39
N PRO A 99 7.52 -31.70 -38.53
CA PRO A 99 6.71 -32.85 -38.15
C PRO A 99 6.30 -32.78 -36.67
N ARG A 100 5.05 -33.14 -36.37
CA ARG A 100 4.48 -33.05 -35.02
C ARG A 100 5.33 -33.74 -33.94
N ASP A 101 5.88 -34.92 -34.23
CA ASP A 101 6.73 -35.68 -33.31
C ASP A 101 8.09 -35.03 -33.03
N GLU A 102 8.62 -34.28 -34.00
CA GLU A 102 9.86 -33.54 -33.86
C GLU A 102 9.64 -32.28 -33.02
N PHE A 103 8.53 -31.57 -33.28
CA PHE A 103 8.13 -30.42 -32.48
C PHE A 103 7.81 -30.82 -31.02
N ALA A 104 7.20 -31.99 -30.80
CA ALA A 104 6.96 -32.52 -29.46
C ALA A 104 8.26 -32.69 -28.64
N LYS A 105 9.35 -33.12 -29.28
CA LYS A 105 10.67 -33.25 -28.62
C LYS A 105 11.23 -31.88 -28.26
N MET A 106 11.07 -30.89 -29.12
CA MET A 106 11.50 -29.52 -28.84
C MET A 106 10.73 -28.92 -27.65
N VAL A 107 9.42 -29.14 -27.57
CA VAL A 107 8.60 -28.69 -26.42
C VAL A 107 9.07 -29.33 -25.11
N LYS A 108 9.51 -30.60 -25.13
CA LYS A 108 10.10 -31.25 -23.96
C LYS A 108 11.42 -30.61 -23.53
N GLU A 109 12.25 -30.21 -24.49
CA GLU A 109 13.53 -29.55 -24.22
C GLU A 109 13.36 -28.18 -23.55
N TRP A 110 12.22 -27.50 -23.77
CA TRP A 110 11.90 -26.24 -23.09
C TRP A 110 11.66 -26.38 -21.58
N LYS A 111 11.52 -27.60 -21.06
CA LYS A 111 11.33 -27.89 -19.62
C LYS A 111 10.22 -27.06 -18.94
N ILE A 112 9.12 -26.77 -19.64
CA ILE A 112 8.06 -25.92 -19.08
C ILE A 112 7.35 -26.63 -17.91
N PRO A 113 7.09 -25.96 -16.76
CA PRO A 113 6.37 -26.56 -15.64
C PRO A 113 4.96 -27.03 -16.03
N SER A 114 4.52 -28.16 -15.47
CA SER A 114 3.19 -28.72 -15.73
C SER A 114 2.07 -27.78 -15.26
N LEU A 115 1.06 -27.59 -16.11
CA LEU A 115 -0.14 -26.83 -15.75
C LEU A 115 -0.98 -27.60 -14.72
N LYS A 116 -1.05 -28.93 -14.85
CA LYS A 116 -1.75 -29.82 -13.90
C LYS A 116 -1.14 -29.73 -12.50
N GLN A 117 0.20 -29.77 -12.38
CA GLN A 117 0.87 -29.61 -11.09
C GLN A 117 0.51 -28.25 -10.46
N ALA A 118 0.63 -27.17 -11.24
CA ALA A 118 0.39 -25.84 -10.70
C ALA A 118 -1.08 -25.61 -10.29
N LYS A 119 -2.03 -26.29 -10.96
CA LYS A 119 -3.45 -26.31 -10.55
C LYS A 119 -3.66 -27.05 -9.24
N LYS A 120 -2.94 -28.16 -9.02
CA LYS A 120 -2.98 -28.93 -7.77
C LYS A 120 -2.41 -28.13 -6.60
N GLU A 121 -1.25 -27.50 -6.78
CA GLU A 121 -0.66 -26.58 -5.79
C GLU A 121 -1.65 -25.46 -5.40
N GLU A 122 -2.31 -24.84 -6.38
CA GLU A 122 -3.32 -23.80 -6.13
C GLU A 122 -4.53 -24.30 -5.33
N ASP A 123 -4.96 -25.55 -5.54
CA ASP A 123 -6.09 -26.13 -4.80
C ASP A 123 -5.68 -26.59 -3.39
N GLU A 124 -4.44 -27.04 -3.20
CA GLU A 124 -3.86 -27.32 -1.89
C GLU A 124 -3.77 -26.03 -1.05
N ASP A 125 -3.27 -24.94 -1.61
CA ASP A 125 -3.19 -23.62 -0.99
C ASP A 125 -4.54 -23.07 -0.54
N LYS A 126 -5.60 -23.24 -1.36
CA LYS A 126 -6.97 -22.83 -0.98
C LYS A 126 -7.49 -23.61 0.22
N SER A 127 -7.00 -24.84 0.40
CA SER A 127 -7.40 -25.72 1.49
C SER A 127 -6.51 -25.61 2.72
N TYR A 128 -5.38 -24.88 2.66
CA TYR A 128 -4.41 -24.73 3.74
C TYR A 128 -5.05 -24.35 5.08
N ILE A 129 -5.75 -23.20 5.13
CA ILE A 129 -6.43 -22.72 6.35
C ILE A 129 -7.48 -23.71 6.87
N LYS A 130 -8.10 -24.50 5.99
CA LYS A 130 -9.09 -25.52 6.38
C LYS A 130 -8.45 -26.76 7.01
N ARG A 131 -7.18 -27.05 6.70
CA ARG A 131 -6.42 -28.18 7.25
C ARG A 131 -5.74 -27.85 8.58
N LEU A 132 -5.57 -26.55 8.90
CA LEU A 132 -4.96 -26.14 10.15
C LEU A 132 -5.78 -26.60 11.37
N PRO A 133 -5.11 -27.05 12.46
CA PRO A 133 -5.78 -27.29 13.73
C PRO A 133 -6.56 -26.07 14.19
N GLY A 134 -7.72 -26.28 14.82
CA GLY A 134 -8.62 -25.17 15.21
C GLY A 134 -7.94 -24.07 16.01
N TRP A 135 -7.02 -24.42 16.90
CA TRP A 135 -6.24 -23.44 17.68
C TRP A 135 -5.31 -22.57 16.81
N ARG A 136 -4.61 -23.16 15.83
CA ARG A 136 -3.74 -22.40 14.91
C ARG A 136 -4.56 -21.44 14.07
N ARG A 137 -5.72 -21.89 13.58
CA ARG A 137 -6.65 -21.07 12.81
C ARG A 137 -7.23 -19.90 13.62
N ILE A 138 -7.61 -20.12 14.86
CA ILE A 138 -8.08 -19.03 15.75
C ILE A 138 -6.96 -18.02 15.99
N ARG A 139 -5.73 -18.50 16.20
CA ARG A 139 -4.56 -17.65 16.41
C ARG A 139 -4.19 -16.83 15.18
N SER A 140 -4.18 -17.42 13.98
CA SER A 140 -3.90 -16.69 12.74
C SER A 140 -4.96 -15.63 12.48
N TYR A 141 -6.23 -16.00 12.68
CA TYR A 141 -7.35 -15.07 12.60
C TYR A 141 -7.22 -13.93 13.62
N TRP A 142 -6.83 -14.22 14.87
CA TRP A 142 -6.60 -13.21 15.91
C TRP A 142 -5.41 -12.30 15.59
N ALA A 143 -4.35 -12.80 14.97
CA ALA A 143 -3.20 -11.99 14.57
C ALA A 143 -3.59 -10.92 13.54
N VAL A 144 -4.59 -11.19 12.70
CA VAL A 144 -5.09 -10.29 11.67
C VAL A 144 -6.23 -9.40 12.16
N HIS A 145 -7.25 -9.99 12.80
CA HIS A 145 -8.50 -9.31 13.18
C HIS A 145 -8.62 -8.96 14.66
N GLY A 146 -7.72 -9.45 15.52
CA GLY A 146 -7.77 -9.26 16.97
C GLY A 146 -7.89 -7.79 17.41
N PRO A 147 -7.07 -6.86 16.87
CA PRO A 147 -7.15 -5.44 17.26
C PRO A 147 -8.51 -4.81 16.93
N GLU A 148 -9.07 -5.12 15.75
CA GLU A 148 -10.40 -4.64 15.35
C GLU A 148 -11.49 -5.18 16.30
N ILE A 149 -11.46 -6.48 16.60
CA ILE A 149 -12.44 -7.13 17.48
C ILE A 149 -12.38 -6.57 18.90
N VAL A 150 -11.18 -6.38 19.45
CA VAL A 150 -11.00 -5.82 20.80
C VAL A 150 -11.55 -4.40 20.85
N PHE A 151 -11.20 -3.54 19.88
CA PHE A 151 -11.72 -2.18 19.82
C PHE A 151 -13.25 -2.15 19.70
N LEU A 152 -13.82 -2.94 18.79
CA LEU A 152 -15.27 -3.00 18.59
C LEU A 152 -15.98 -3.54 19.83
N GLY A 153 -15.37 -4.52 20.52
CA GLY A 153 -15.84 -5.04 21.80
C GLY A 153 -15.89 -3.98 22.90
N VAL A 154 -14.87 -3.11 23.00
CA VAL A 154 -14.86 -1.97 23.92
C VAL A 154 -15.99 -0.98 23.60
N VAL A 155 -16.14 -0.62 22.32
CA VAL A 155 -17.17 0.34 21.86
C VAL A 155 -18.58 -0.19 22.11
N ILE A 156 -18.85 -1.46 21.80
CA ILE A 156 -20.15 -2.11 22.06
C ILE A 156 -20.36 -2.27 23.56
N GLY A 157 -19.35 -2.69 24.30
CA GLY A 157 -19.39 -2.82 25.75
C GLY A 157 -19.77 -1.50 26.44
N MET A 158 -19.19 -0.38 26.01
CA MET A 158 -19.57 0.95 26.50
C MET A 158 -21.01 1.31 26.12
N GLN A 159 -21.44 1.08 24.88
CA GLN A 159 -22.83 1.34 24.46
C GLN A 159 -23.84 0.55 25.31
N CYS A 160 -23.59 -0.74 25.53
CA CYS A 160 -24.42 -1.58 26.38
C CYS A 160 -24.38 -1.11 27.83
N ALA A 161 -23.20 -0.79 28.40
CA ALA A 161 -23.08 -0.35 29.78
C ALA A 161 -23.86 0.95 30.05
N PHE A 162 -23.68 1.98 29.22
CA PHE A 162 -24.39 3.25 29.37
C PHE A 162 -25.88 3.13 29.03
N GLY A 163 -26.24 2.30 28.05
CA GLY A 163 -27.64 2.00 27.73
C GLY A 163 -28.36 1.29 28.89
N ILE A 164 -27.77 0.23 29.43
CA ILE A 164 -28.30 -0.52 30.58
C ILE A 164 -28.36 0.36 31.83
N TRP A 165 -27.35 1.20 32.07
CA TRP A 165 -27.37 2.14 33.18
C TRP A 165 -28.59 3.08 33.12
N GLN A 166 -28.85 3.67 31.94
CA GLN A 166 -30.02 4.53 31.75
C GLN A 166 -31.33 3.74 31.82
N LEU A 167 -31.37 2.53 31.25
CA LEU A 167 -32.52 1.63 31.34
C LEU A 167 -32.89 1.37 32.80
N VAL A 168 -31.94 0.89 33.61
CA VAL A 168 -32.16 0.56 35.02
C VAL A 168 -32.59 1.81 35.79
N LYS A 169 -31.95 2.96 35.57
CA LYS A 169 -32.30 4.22 36.24
C LYS A 169 -33.77 4.59 35.99
N TYR A 170 -34.21 4.66 34.73
CA TYR A 170 -35.57 5.10 34.40
C TYR A 170 -36.64 4.03 34.59
N GLN A 171 -36.24 2.76 34.71
CA GLN A 171 -37.13 1.64 35.04
C GLN A 171 -37.38 1.50 36.55
N THR A 172 -36.38 1.80 37.38
CA THR A 172 -36.43 1.55 38.84
C THR A 172 -36.68 2.80 39.68
N THR A 173 -36.36 3.99 39.18
CA THR A 173 -36.62 5.24 39.90
C THR A 173 -38.12 5.55 39.84
N PRO A 174 -38.81 5.71 40.99
CA PRO A 174 -40.23 6.07 41.03
C PRO A 174 -40.52 7.42 40.35
N GLY A 175 -41.75 7.63 39.92
CA GLY A 175 -42.22 8.90 39.33
C GLY A 175 -42.02 9.03 37.81
N TYR A 176 -40.87 8.65 37.24
CA TYR A 176 -40.65 8.86 35.79
C TYR A 176 -41.57 8.04 34.88
N ARG A 177 -41.82 6.77 35.23
CA ARG A 177 -42.69 5.89 34.44
C ARG A 177 -44.17 6.23 34.61
N GLU A 178 -44.56 6.71 35.77
CA GLU A 178 -45.91 7.19 36.03
C GLU A 178 -46.18 8.47 35.21
N ALA A 179 -45.21 9.38 35.17
CA ALA A 179 -45.28 10.64 34.42
C ALA A 179 -45.19 10.48 32.89
N PHE A 180 -44.35 9.57 32.37
CA PHE A 180 -44.00 9.51 30.94
C PHE A 180 -44.12 8.11 30.31
N GLY A 181 -44.63 7.12 31.03
CA GLY A 181 -44.92 5.79 30.51
C GLY A 181 -43.69 5.00 30.05
N TRP A 182 -43.87 4.11 29.08
CA TRP A 182 -42.79 3.26 28.53
C TRP A 182 -41.79 4.05 27.66
N GLY A 183 -42.24 5.17 27.08
CA GLY A 183 -41.48 5.96 26.13
C GLY A 183 -40.19 6.53 26.72
N VAL A 184 -40.25 6.99 27.98
CA VAL A 184 -39.08 7.60 28.65
C VAL A 184 -37.98 6.57 28.87
N VAL A 185 -38.35 5.33 29.18
CA VAL A 185 -37.41 4.23 29.40
C VAL A 185 -36.68 3.91 28.10
N MET A 186 -37.40 3.75 26.99
CA MET A 186 -36.79 3.49 25.68
C MET A 186 -35.91 4.67 25.25
N ALA A 187 -36.45 5.89 25.31
CA ALA A 187 -35.73 7.08 24.87
C ALA A 187 -34.43 7.29 25.65
N LYS A 188 -34.44 7.12 26.97
CA LYS A 188 -33.24 7.29 27.80
C LYS A 188 -32.24 6.16 27.66
N THR A 189 -32.70 4.93 27.45
CA THR A 189 -31.82 3.80 27.10
C THR A 189 -31.05 4.08 25.81
N CYS A 190 -31.76 4.51 24.76
CA CYS A 190 -31.12 4.90 23.50
C CYS A 190 -30.19 6.11 23.67
N ALA A 191 -30.58 7.11 24.46
CA ALA A 191 -29.72 8.25 24.77
C ALA A 191 -28.41 7.83 25.48
N GLY A 192 -28.48 6.89 26.43
CA GLY A 192 -27.31 6.32 27.10
C GLY A 192 -26.37 5.63 26.13
N ALA A 193 -26.90 4.80 25.23
CA ALA A 193 -26.10 4.16 24.19
C ALA A 193 -25.51 5.18 23.20
N LEU A 194 -26.23 6.26 22.89
CA LEU A 194 -25.76 7.33 22.00
C LEU A 194 -24.56 8.12 22.55
N TYR A 195 -24.31 8.12 23.87
CA TYR A 195 -23.17 8.84 24.47
C TYR A 195 -21.83 8.34 23.92
N PRO A 196 -21.44 7.06 24.10
CA PRO A 196 -20.23 6.54 23.48
C PRO A 196 -20.34 6.50 21.95
N THR A 197 -21.53 6.33 21.37
CA THR A 197 -21.68 6.28 19.91
C THR A 197 -21.24 7.58 19.24
N PHE A 198 -21.75 8.74 19.68
CA PHE A 198 -21.34 10.04 19.13
C PHE A 198 -19.90 10.41 19.52
N PHE A 199 -19.44 10.01 20.71
CA PHE A 199 -18.05 10.17 21.11
C PHE A 199 -17.09 9.53 20.11
N PHE A 200 -17.28 8.23 19.83
CA PHE A 200 -16.44 7.49 18.90
C PHE A 200 -16.68 7.87 17.44
N LEU A 201 -17.89 8.28 17.06
CA LEU A 201 -18.21 8.77 15.71
C LEU A 201 -17.43 10.03 15.35
N ILE A 202 -17.31 10.99 16.28
CA ILE A 202 -16.51 12.21 16.05
C ILE A 202 -15.02 11.86 16.14
N LEU A 203 -14.64 11.08 17.16
CA LEU A 203 -13.24 10.73 17.38
C LEU A 203 -12.64 9.97 16.18
N SER A 204 -13.40 9.08 15.54
CA SER A 204 -12.93 8.26 14.42
C SER A 204 -12.39 9.06 13.23
N MET A 205 -12.84 10.32 13.06
CA MET A 205 -12.41 11.18 11.95
C MET A 205 -11.28 12.14 12.32
N SER A 206 -10.77 12.07 13.55
CA SER A 206 -9.61 12.84 13.98
C SER A 206 -8.30 12.24 13.46
N ARG A 207 -7.61 13.00 12.61
CA ARG A 207 -6.37 12.56 11.97
C ARG A 207 -5.13 12.79 12.82
N TYR A 208 -5.11 13.87 13.63
CA TYR A 208 -4.02 14.09 14.58
C TYR A 208 -4.07 13.08 15.71
N PHE A 209 -5.26 12.77 16.24
CA PHE A 209 -5.40 11.70 17.24
C PHE A 209 -4.96 10.36 16.66
N SER A 210 -5.40 10.01 15.45
CA SER A 210 -4.94 8.81 14.74
C SER A 210 -3.42 8.74 14.62
N THR A 211 -2.78 9.84 14.22
CA THR A 211 -1.33 9.90 14.01
C THR A 211 -0.57 9.82 15.33
N TRP A 212 -1.07 10.47 16.37
CA TRP A 212 -0.53 10.38 17.73
C TRP A 212 -0.64 8.95 18.28
N LEU A 213 -1.79 8.30 18.10
CA LEU A 213 -2.02 6.93 18.55
C LEU A 213 -1.08 5.94 17.86
N ARG A 214 -0.84 6.14 16.55
CA ARG A 214 0.10 5.34 15.74
C ARG A 214 1.56 5.43 16.19
N ARG A 215 1.96 6.49 16.90
CA ARG A 215 3.32 6.64 17.41
C ARG A 215 3.66 5.61 18.50
N SER A 216 2.66 5.11 19.22
CA SER A 216 2.88 4.12 20.27
C SER A 216 2.65 2.71 19.75
N TYR A 217 3.72 1.91 19.71
CA TYR A 217 3.67 0.50 19.33
C TYR A 217 2.63 -0.31 20.11
N HIS A 218 2.56 -0.08 21.42
CA HIS A 218 1.63 -0.81 22.28
C HIS A 218 0.18 -0.47 21.95
N ILE A 219 -0.12 0.78 21.61
CA ILE A 219 -1.48 1.22 21.34
C ILE A 219 -1.92 0.80 19.93
N SER A 220 -1.06 0.93 18.91
CA SER A 220 -1.39 0.51 17.55
C SER A 220 -1.65 -1.00 17.43
N ARG A 221 -1.00 -1.81 18.27
CA ARG A 221 -1.24 -3.26 18.36
C ARG A 221 -2.65 -3.60 18.87
N PHE A 222 -3.24 -2.77 19.74
CA PHE A 222 -4.60 -3.01 20.25
C PHE A 222 -5.67 -2.26 19.46
N PHE A 223 -5.32 -1.13 18.85
CA PHE A 223 -6.24 -0.26 18.13
C PHE A 223 -5.74 -0.05 16.70
N ASN A 224 -6.27 -0.85 15.77
CA ASN A 224 -6.03 -0.60 14.35
C ASN A 224 -6.89 0.57 13.87
N TRP A 225 -6.32 1.78 13.90
CA TRP A 225 -6.99 3.01 13.48
C TRP A 225 -7.09 3.17 11.95
N ASP A 226 -6.47 2.28 11.16
CA ASP A 226 -6.52 2.37 9.70
C ASP A 226 -7.91 2.02 9.16
N LEU A 227 -8.71 1.25 9.92
CA LEU A 227 -10.12 1.00 9.64
C LEU A 227 -11.07 2.10 10.14
N SER A 228 -10.55 3.25 10.57
CA SER A 228 -11.34 4.34 11.15
C SER A 228 -12.45 4.85 10.23
N GLN A 229 -12.25 4.85 8.91
CA GLN A 229 -13.29 5.22 7.95
C GLN A 229 -14.41 4.18 7.88
N GLU A 230 -14.06 2.90 7.78
CA GLU A 230 -15.06 1.83 7.77
C GLU A 230 -15.84 1.79 9.09
N PHE A 231 -15.12 1.92 10.20
CA PHE A 231 -15.70 2.04 11.53
C PHE A 231 -16.65 3.24 11.62
N HIS A 232 -16.27 4.42 11.11
CA HIS A 232 -17.12 5.61 11.10
C HIS A 232 -18.44 5.36 10.36
N ILE A 233 -18.40 4.66 9.22
CA ILE A 233 -19.61 4.29 8.49
C ILE A 233 -20.47 3.33 9.33
N ARG A 234 -19.87 2.25 9.86
CA ARG A 234 -20.59 1.26 10.69
C ARG A 234 -21.24 1.90 11.93
N ILE A 235 -20.51 2.75 12.66
CA ILE A 235 -21.03 3.41 13.87
C ILE A 235 -22.06 4.50 13.54
N SER A 236 -21.98 5.15 12.37
CA SER A 236 -23.00 6.10 11.92
C SER A 236 -24.35 5.43 11.66
N CYS A 237 -24.35 4.20 11.12
CA CYS A 237 -25.57 3.39 10.96
C CYS A 237 -26.19 3.03 12.31
N VAL A 238 -25.37 2.70 13.31
CA VAL A 238 -25.84 2.46 14.68
C VAL A 238 -26.37 3.74 15.32
N ALA A 239 -25.70 4.88 15.11
CA ALA A 239 -26.10 6.17 15.63
C ALA A 239 -27.47 6.61 15.10
N ILE A 240 -27.71 6.49 13.79
CA ILE A 240 -29.02 6.87 13.22
C ILE A 240 -30.13 5.94 13.70
N LEU A 241 -29.88 4.63 13.81
CA LEU A 241 -30.85 3.68 14.37
C LEU A 241 -31.23 4.05 15.81
N LEU A 242 -30.24 4.25 16.68
CA LEU A 242 -30.48 4.61 18.08
C LEU A 242 -31.12 5.99 18.23
N ALA A 243 -30.75 6.97 17.39
CA ALA A 243 -31.35 8.30 17.39
C ALA A 243 -32.82 8.27 16.97
N THR A 244 -33.16 7.42 16.00
CA THR A 244 -34.55 7.22 15.57
C THR A 244 -35.37 6.53 16.65
N LEU A 245 -34.85 5.48 17.29
CA LEU A 245 -35.52 4.85 18.43
C LEU A 245 -35.69 5.82 19.60
N HIS A 246 -34.68 6.65 19.87
CA HIS A 246 -34.76 7.71 20.88
C HIS A 246 -35.90 8.70 20.59
N ALA A 247 -35.98 9.21 19.35
CA ALA A 247 -37.02 10.14 18.94
C ALA A 247 -38.42 9.49 18.99
N LEU A 248 -38.55 8.23 18.54
CA LEU A 248 -39.81 7.48 18.65
C LEU A 248 -40.25 7.34 20.12
N GLY A 249 -39.35 7.01 21.04
CA GLY A 249 -39.69 6.86 22.46
C GLY A 249 -40.19 8.16 23.10
N HIS A 250 -39.67 9.31 22.67
CA HIS A 250 -40.21 10.60 23.10
C HIS A 250 -41.52 10.94 22.40
N LEU A 251 -41.60 10.87 21.06
CA LEU A 251 -42.75 11.32 20.29
C LEU A 251 -43.99 10.44 20.47
N THR A 252 -43.86 9.12 20.47
CA THR A 252 -45.02 8.20 20.52
C THR A 252 -45.33 7.69 21.91
N GLY A 253 -44.36 7.78 22.84
CA GLY A 253 -44.52 7.32 24.21
C GLY A 253 -44.55 8.47 25.20
N SER A 254 -43.38 9.10 25.45
CA SER A 254 -43.20 10.05 26.56
C SER A 254 -44.13 11.25 26.45
N PHE A 255 -44.17 11.90 25.28
CA PHE A 255 -44.95 13.11 25.06
C PHE A 255 -46.44 12.83 25.01
N VAL A 256 -46.85 11.67 24.51
CA VAL A 256 -48.26 11.25 24.52
C VAL A 256 -48.72 11.05 25.97
N HIS A 257 -47.99 10.23 26.73
CA HIS A 257 -48.34 9.89 28.12
C HIS A 257 -48.29 11.12 29.05
N GLY A 258 -47.26 11.96 28.92
CA GLY A 258 -47.11 13.18 29.72
C GLY A 258 -48.03 14.34 29.32
N SER A 259 -48.80 14.20 28.23
CA SER A 259 -49.82 15.17 27.81
C SER A 259 -51.25 14.74 28.15
N ASP A 260 -51.44 13.53 28.69
CA ASP A 260 -52.74 13.05 29.17
C ASP A 260 -53.06 13.75 30.51
N PRO A 261 -54.22 14.44 30.62
CA PRO A 261 -54.65 15.11 31.85
C PRO A 261 -54.67 14.20 33.09
N LYS A 262 -54.79 12.88 32.90
CA LYS A 262 -54.78 11.90 34.01
C LYS A 262 -53.43 11.76 34.70
N ASN A 263 -52.34 12.13 34.02
CA ASN A 263 -50.98 11.97 34.51
C ASN A 263 -50.36 13.30 34.98
N GLU A 264 -51.15 14.38 35.02
CA GLU A 264 -50.72 15.73 35.39
C GLU A 264 -50.01 15.77 36.74
N ASP A 265 -50.61 15.15 37.77
CA ASP A 265 -50.02 15.08 39.11
C ASP A 265 -48.64 14.38 39.09
N ALA A 266 -48.53 13.26 38.38
CA ALA A 266 -47.27 12.52 38.25
C ALA A 266 -46.19 13.32 37.49
N VAL A 267 -46.58 14.08 36.46
CA VAL A 267 -45.67 14.96 35.72
C VAL A 267 -45.21 16.14 36.59
N ALA A 268 -46.12 16.71 37.38
CA ALA A 268 -45.80 17.79 38.31
C ALA A 268 -44.82 17.33 39.40
N ASP A 269 -44.98 16.10 39.90
CA ASP A 269 -44.05 15.48 40.85
C ASP A 269 -42.67 15.21 40.22
N ALA A 270 -42.63 14.83 38.94
CA ALA A 270 -41.39 14.48 38.25
C ALA A 270 -40.59 15.69 37.73
N LEU A 271 -41.27 16.74 37.25
CA LEU A 271 -40.65 17.90 36.59
C LEU A 271 -40.91 19.25 37.28
N GLY A 272 -41.78 19.29 38.28
CA GLY A 272 -42.23 20.51 38.98
C GLY A 272 -43.61 21.00 38.51
N PRO A 273 -44.32 21.77 39.36
CA PRO A 273 -45.69 22.21 39.10
C PRO A 273 -45.83 23.17 37.91
N ASP A 274 -44.77 23.90 37.55
CA ASP A 274 -44.77 24.83 36.40
C ASP A 274 -44.80 24.13 35.03
N MET A 275 -44.65 22.79 35.02
CA MET A 275 -44.57 21.99 33.80
C MET A 275 -45.91 21.38 33.39
N VAL A 276 -46.99 21.72 34.10
CA VAL A 276 -48.32 21.12 33.97
C VAL A 276 -49.41 22.21 34.08
N PRO A 277 -50.49 22.16 33.28
CA PRO A 277 -50.73 21.24 32.17
C PRO A 277 -49.90 21.61 30.94
N ARG A 278 -49.43 20.61 30.20
CA ARG A 278 -48.66 20.83 28.97
C ARG A 278 -49.20 19.97 27.82
N PRO A 279 -49.82 20.58 26.79
CA PRO A 279 -50.32 19.83 25.65
C PRO A 279 -49.16 19.22 24.85
N TYR A 280 -49.44 18.15 24.11
CA TYR A 280 -48.44 17.44 23.29
C TYR A 280 -47.56 18.37 22.44
N ILE A 281 -48.17 19.37 21.80
CA ILE A 281 -47.46 20.29 20.92
C ILE A 281 -46.43 21.15 21.67
N ASP A 282 -46.63 21.42 22.95
CA ASP A 282 -45.71 22.21 23.76
C ASP A 282 -44.50 21.37 24.21
N TYR A 283 -44.65 20.05 24.34
CA TYR A 283 -43.50 19.14 24.44
C TYR A 283 -42.69 19.13 23.14
N VAL A 284 -43.34 19.09 21.98
CA VAL A 284 -42.66 19.14 20.68
C VAL A 284 -41.96 20.48 20.45
N ARG A 285 -42.58 21.60 20.84
CA ARG A 285 -42.01 22.96 20.73
C ARG A 285 -40.99 23.28 21.81
N SER A 286 -40.89 22.45 22.85
CA SER A 286 -39.86 22.62 23.88
C SER A 286 -38.47 22.59 23.27
N LEU A 287 -37.49 23.18 23.98
CA LEU A 287 -36.10 23.20 23.51
C LEU A 287 -35.60 21.80 23.13
N PRO A 288 -35.78 20.73 23.94
CA PRO A 288 -35.39 19.38 23.52
C PRO A 288 -36.20 18.85 22.34
N GLY A 289 -37.51 19.12 22.27
CA GLY A 289 -38.38 18.62 21.21
C GLY A 289 -37.96 19.12 19.82
N PHE A 290 -37.91 20.44 19.63
CA PHE A 290 -37.63 21.02 18.32
C PHE A 290 -36.17 20.80 17.89
N THR A 291 -35.21 20.95 18.82
CA THR A 291 -33.79 20.71 18.51
C THR A 291 -33.55 19.25 18.16
N GLY A 292 -34.20 18.30 18.84
CA GLY A 292 -34.07 16.87 18.58
C GLY A 292 -34.60 16.47 17.21
N ILE A 293 -35.80 16.93 16.84
CA ILE A 293 -36.40 16.67 15.52
C ILE A 293 -35.55 17.30 14.41
N THR A 294 -35.11 18.55 14.60
CA THR A 294 -34.28 19.25 13.62
C THR A 294 -32.93 18.56 13.44
N ALA A 295 -32.26 18.18 14.54
CA ALA A 295 -31.00 17.46 14.48
C ALA A 295 -31.13 16.09 13.80
N LEU A 296 -32.21 15.34 14.11
CA LEU A 296 -32.47 14.04 13.46
C LEU A 296 -32.74 14.22 11.96
N GLY A 297 -33.52 15.21 11.56
CA GLY A 297 -33.78 15.52 10.14
C GLY A 297 -32.51 15.86 9.39
N LEU A 298 -31.66 16.72 9.96
CA LEU A 298 -30.34 17.02 9.39
C LEU A 298 -29.44 15.79 9.33
N PHE A 299 -29.50 14.90 10.33
CA PHE A 299 -28.70 13.68 10.35
C PHE A 299 -29.14 12.68 9.26
N TYR A 300 -30.44 12.58 8.96
CA TYR A 300 -30.95 11.83 7.82
C TYR A 300 -30.48 12.41 6.48
N ILE A 301 -30.53 13.74 6.31
CA ILE A 301 -30.02 14.42 5.10
C ILE A 301 -28.53 14.16 4.93
N LEU A 302 -27.74 14.34 6.00
CA LEU A 302 -26.30 14.04 6.00
C LEU A 302 -26.04 12.59 5.58
N SER A 303 -26.79 11.63 6.14
CA SER A 303 -26.64 10.21 5.83
C SER A 303 -26.97 9.90 4.37
N LEU A 304 -28.04 10.50 3.82
CA LEU A 304 -28.43 10.36 2.41
C LEU A 304 -27.33 10.86 1.46
N LEU A 305 -26.77 12.04 1.74
CA LEU A 305 -25.68 12.64 0.96
C LEU A 305 -24.36 11.86 1.08
N SER A 306 -24.24 10.98 2.09
CA SER A 306 -23.04 10.19 2.37
C SER A 306 -23.06 8.78 1.78
N ILE A 307 -24.15 8.39 1.11
CA ILE A 307 -24.31 7.09 0.46
C ILE A 307 -23.25 6.92 -0.65
N PRO A 308 -22.65 5.71 -0.84
CA PRO A 308 -21.59 5.49 -1.83
C PRO A 308 -21.92 5.95 -3.25
N GLN A 309 -23.17 5.82 -3.68
CA GLN A 309 -23.66 6.26 -4.98
C GLN A 309 -23.51 7.77 -5.17
N VAL A 310 -23.87 8.57 -4.15
CA VAL A 310 -23.76 10.04 -4.21
C VAL A 310 -22.29 10.47 -4.27
N ARG A 311 -21.43 9.85 -3.46
CA ARG A 311 -19.98 10.13 -3.47
C ARG A 311 -19.33 9.86 -4.83
N LYS A 312 -19.78 8.81 -5.52
CA LYS A 312 -19.30 8.46 -6.87
C LYS A 312 -19.83 9.42 -7.94
N TRP A 313 -21.05 9.94 -7.77
CA TRP A 313 -21.62 10.91 -8.71
C TRP A 313 -20.98 12.29 -8.57
N ASN A 314 -20.88 12.81 -7.35
CA ASN A 314 -20.26 14.10 -7.09
C ASN A 314 -19.68 14.16 -5.67
N TYR A 315 -18.35 14.13 -5.60
CA TYR A 315 -17.63 14.18 -4.34
C TYR A 315 -17.83 15.50 -3.58
N GLU A 316 -17.99 16.63 -4.29
CA GLU A 316 -18.19 17.95 -3.67
C GLU A 316 -19.53 18.05 -2.94
N ILE A 317 -20.59 17.43 -3.50
CA ILE A 317 -21.91 17.37 -2.83
C ILE A 317 -21.81 16.61 -1.52
N PHE A 318 -21.08 15.49 -1.52
CA PHE A 318 -20.80 14.73 -0.30
C PHE A 318 -20.03 15.60 0.71
N GLN A 319 -18.94 16.23 0.28
CA GLN A 319 -18.08 17.02 1.17
C GLN A 319 -18.82 18.21 1.78
N LEU A 320 -19.59 18.95 0.98
CA LEU A 320 -20.40 20.07 1.44
C LEU A 320 -21.54 19.60 2.34
N GLY A 321 -22.24 18.53 1.95
CA GLY A 321 -23.32 17.92 2.73
C GLY A 321 -22.86 17.42 4.10
N HIS A 322 -21.63 16.89 4.20
CA HIS A 322 -21.06 16.44 5.46
C HIS A 322 -20.80 17.58 6.46
N LEU A 323 -20.70 18.84 6.01
CA LEU A 323 -20.58 20.00 6.91
C LEU A 323 -21.83 20.24 7.77
N LEU A 324 -22.96 19.61 7.44
CA LEU A 324 -24.15 19.57 8.31
C LEU A 324 -23.85 18.97 9.69
N MET A 325 -22.72 18.28 9.87
CA MET A 325 -22.26 17.84 11.19
C MET A 325 -22.14 18.99 12.20
N PHE A 326 -21.74 20.20 11.78
CA PHE A 326 -21.59 21.33 12.70
C PHE A 326 -22.92 21.82 13.29
N PRO A 327 -23.96 22.14 12.50
CA PRO A 327 -25.26 22.47 13.07
C PRO A 327 -25.88 21.31 13.84
N ILE A 328 -25.67 20.05 13.43
CA ILE A 328 -26.14 18.88 14.21
C ILE A 328 -25.49 18.85 15.60
N ILE A 329 -24.17 19.02 15.70
CA ILE A 329 -23.44 19.07 16.96
C ILE A 329 -23.95 20.22 17.83
N GLY A 330 -24.12 21.43 17.27
CA GLY A 330 -24.63 22.59 18.00
C GLY A 330 -26.06 22.36 18.54
N LEU A 331 -26.95 21.80 17.73
CA LEU A 331 -28.30 21.43 18.15
C LEU A 331 -28.29 20.36 19.24
N MET A 332 -27.40 19.37 19.15
CA MET A 332 -27.31 18.29 20.13
C MET A 332 -26.73 18.77 21.47
N MET A 333 -25.80 19.74 21.43
CA MET A 333 -25.34 20.43 22.64
C MET A 333 -26.48 21.19 23.31
N ALA A 334 -27.31 21.90 22.54
CA ALA A 334 -28.48 22.62 23.06
C ALA A 334 -29.59 21.68 23.56
N HIS A 335 -29.80 20.54 22.90
CA HIS A 335 -30.90 19.59 23.14
C HIS A 335 -31.04 19.16 24.61
N GLY A 336 -29.93 18.92 25.30
CA GLY A 336 -29.93 18.48 26.70
C GLY A 336 -29.97 19.61 27.74
N THR A 337 -29.76 20.87 27.35
CA THR A 337 -29.49 21.98 28.30
C THR A 337 -30.68 22.38 29.16
N ALA A 338 -31.90 22.15 28.68
CA ALA A 338 -33.11 22.38 29.47
C ALA A 338 -33.21 21.45 30.70
N ALA A 339 -32.33 20.45 30.81
CA ALA A 339 -32.21 19.55 31.95
C ALA A 339 -33.50 18.86 32.40
N LEU A 340 -34.52 18.75 31.52
CA LEU A 340 -35.87 18.29 31.88
C LEU A 340 -35.85 16.97 32.65
N LEU A 341 -35.19 15.93 32.11
CA LEU A 341 -35.18 14.61 32.74
C LEU A 341 -33.83 14.26 33.41
N GLN A 342 -32.76 14.94 33.00
CA GLN A 342 -31.41 14.71 33.51
C GLN A 342 -30.53 15.91 33.14
N TRP A 343 -29.52 16.19 33.97
CA TRP A 343 -28.42 17.07 33.64
C TRP A 343 -27.79 16.75 32.26
N PRO A 344 -27.28 17.77 31.53
CA PRO A 344 -26.82 17.66 30.14
C PRO A 344 -25.52 16.86 29.98
N MET A 345 -25.54 15.57 30.30
CA MET A 345 -24.40 14.66 30.22
C MET A 345 -23.82 14.59 28.80
N PHE A 346 -24.68 14.65 27.78
CA PHE A 346 -24.27 14.53 26.38
C PHE A 346 -23.22 15.57 25.98
N GLY A 347 -23.36 16.81 26.44
CA GLY A 347 -22.41 17.88 26.14
C GLY A 347 -21.00 17.59 26.69
N TYR A 348 -20.89 16.98 27.87
CA TYR A 348 -19.60 16.61 28.47
C TYR A 348 -18.91 15.48 27.71
N PHE A 349 -19.67 14.44 27.31
CA PHE A 349 -19.12 13.38 26.46
C PHE A 349 -18.63 13.95 25.13
N LEU A 350 -19.35 14.89 24.53
CA LEU A 350 -18.97 15.47 23.25
C LEU A 350 -17.84 16.51 23.35
N ALA A 351 -17.62 17.11 24.52
CA ALA A 351 -16.67 18.22 24.70
C ALA A 351 -15.25 17.84 24.28
N PHE A 352 -14.73 16.70 24.75
CA PHE A 352 -13.39 16.22 24.40
C PHE A 352 -13.20 16.00 22.89
N PRO A 353 -13.98 15.12 22.21
CA PRO A 353 -13.79 14.88 20.79
C PRO A 353 -14.13 16.11 19.93
N ALA A 354 -15.10 16.93 20.32
CA ALA A 354 -15.42 18.17 19.60
C ALA A 354 -14.29 19.20 19.71
N LEU A 355 -13.73 19.41 20.91
CA LEU A 355 -12.58 20.29 21.11
C LEU A 355 -11.39 19.81 20.28
N LEU A 356 -11.15 18.51 20.26
CA LEU A 356 -10.07 17.92 19.48
C LEU A 356 -10.24 18.26 17.99
N VAL A 357 -11.42 17.99 17.40
CA VAL A 357 -11.70 18.34 15.98
C VAL A 357 -11.59 19.84 15.73
N LEU A 358 -12.06 20.68 16.65
CA LEU A 358 -11.93 22.15 16.52
C LEU A 358 -10.46 22.60 16.52
N VAL A 359 -9.63 22.03 17.40
CA VAL A 359 -8.19 22.29 17.43
C VAL A 359 -7.53 21.85 16.12
N GLU A 360 -7.85 20.66 15.61
CA GLU A 360 -7.31 20.21 14.31
C GLU A 360 -7.67 21.17 13.17
N ARG A 361 -8.91 21.65 13.15
CA ARG A 361 -9.39 22.60 12.15
C ARG A 361 -8.69 23.96 12.29
N ALA A 362 -8.55 24.46 13.52
CA ALA A 362 -7.83 25.70 13.81
C ALA A 362 -6.36 25.60 13.38
N VAL A 363 -5.68 24.49 13.71
CA VAL A 363 -4.29 24.24 13.29
C VAL A 363 -4.19 24.19 11.78
N ARG A 364 -5.08 23.49 11.05
CA ARG A 364 -5.06 23.48 9.58
C ARG A 364 -5.25 24.88 8.98
N VAL A 365 -6.15 25.68 9.54
CA VAL A 365 -6.36 27.07 9.11
C VAL A 365 -5.10 27.91 9.35
N CYS A 366 -4.51 27.84 10.55
CA CYS A 366 -3.28 28.55 10.89
C CYS A 366 -2.12 28.14 9.98
N LEU A 367 -1.96 26.85 9.72
CA LEU A 367 -0.93 26.33 8.82
C LEU A 367 -1.17 26.75 7.35
N GLY A 368 -2.42 26.90 6.93
CA GLY A 368 -2.75 27.42 5.59
C GLY A 368 -2.31 28.88 5.37
N PHE A 369 -2.16 29.65 6.45
CA PHE A 369 -1.57 31.00 6.37
C PHE A 369 -0.04 30.98 6.34
N HIS A 370 0.59 29.88 6.77
CA HIS A 370 2.03 29.73 6.77
C HIS A 370 2.52 29.13 5.45
N ARG A 371 2.79 30.01 4.48
CA ARG A 371 3.16 29.62 3.11
C ARG A 371 4.63 29.20 3.03
N ILE A 372 4.86 28.05 2.40
CA ILE A 372 6.19 27.51 2.14
C ILE A 372 6.47 27.66 0.64
N LYS A 373 7.66 28.16 0.29
CA LYS A 373 8.09 28.21 -1.11
C LYS A 373 8.41 26.80 -1.59
N ALA A 374 7.90 26.45 -2.77
CA ALA A 374 8.16 25.18 -3.41
C ALA A 374 8.38 25.39 -4.90
N THR A 375 9.24 24.56 -5.48
CA THR A 375 9.42 24.46 -6.92
C THR A 375 8.52 23.36 -7.42
N MET A 376 7.82 23.61 -8.52
CA MET A 376 6.99 22.63 -9.20
C MET A 376 7.54 22.39 -10.59
N LYS A 377 7.68 21.11 -10.96
CA LYS A 377 8.22 20.66 -12.25
C LYS A 377 7.28 19.62 -12.88
N VAL A 378 6.98 19.78 -14.16
CA VAL A 378 6.24 18.81 -14.97
C VAL A 378 7.24 17.76 -15.45
N LEU A 379 7.06 16.51 -15.01
CA LEU A 379 7.95 15.41 -15.40
C LEU A 379 7.50 14.81 -16.74
N ASP A 380 6.19 14.58 -16.88
CA ASP A 380 5.61 13.95 -18.06
C ASP A 380 4.18 14.47 -18.35
N LYS A 381 3.42 13.77 -19.20
CA LYS A 381 2.03 14.16 -19.53
C LYS A 381 1.06 14.02 -18.36
N GLU A 382 1.36 13.17 -17.39
CA GLU A 382 0.48 12.75 -16.31
C GLU A 382 1.00 13.09 -14.90
N THR A 383 2.23 13.57 -14.74
CA THR A 383 2.92 13.66 -13.45
C THR A 383 3.59 15.00 -13.25
N VAL A 384 3.38 15.56 -12.06
CA VAL A 384 3.99 16.79 -11.57
C VAL A 384 4.77 16.49 -10.30
N GLU A 385 6.01 16.96 -10.24
CA GLU A 385 6.85 16.96 -9.05
C GLU A 385 6.71 18.30 -8.32
N ILE A 386 6.59 18.26 -6.99
CA ILE A 386 6.72 19.43 -6.13
C ILE A 386 7.84 19.19 -5.13
N THR A 387 8.85 20.06 -5.17
CA THR A 387 9.96 20.08 -4.23
C THR A 387 9.82 21.27 -3.28
N ALA A 388 9.58 20.99 -2.00
CA ALA A 388 9.41 21.99 -0.95
C ALA A 388 10.56 21.95 0.06
N VAL A 389 11.06 23.12 0.45
CA VAL A 389 12.05 23.25 1.53
C VAL A 389 11.31 23.56 2.84
N ILE A 390 11.21 22.55 3.69
CA ILE A 390 10.52 22.63 4.98
C ILE A 390 11.39 23.39 5.99
N PRO A 391 10.86 24.40 6.70
CA PRO A 391 11.60 25.05 7.78
C PRO A 391 12.02 24.08 8.89
N SER A 392 13.25 24.21 9.38
CA SER A 392 13.82 23.36 10.44
C SER A 392 13.09 23.46 11.79
N GLU A 393 12.32 24.52 12.01
CA GLU A 393 11.61 24.80 13.27
C GLU A 393 10.28 24.05 13.44
N ARG A 394 9.91 23.15 12.52
CA ARG A 394 8.65 22.40 12.67
C ARG A 394 8.73 21.37 13.79
N LEU A 395 7.63 21.28 14.56
CA LEU A 395 7.45 20.34 15.67
C LEU A 395 7.59 18.84 15.27
N TRP A 396 7.47 18.53 13.98
CA TRP A 396 7.40 17.16 13.47
C TRP A 396 8.38 16.97 12.31
N LYS A 397 9.23 15.94 12.40
CA LYS A 397 10.08 15.49 11.29
C LYS A 397 9.23 14.69 10.29
N TYR A 398 9.41 14.97 9.01
CA TYR A 398 8.79 14.23 7.92
C TYR A 398 9.67 13.02 7.56
N LYS A 399 9.04 11.94 7.11
CA LYS A 399 9.68 10.76 6.53
C LYS A 399 9.02 10.46 5.19
N ALA A 400 9.74 9.78 4.30
CA ALA A 400 9.15 9.25 3.09
C ALA A 400 8.06 8.21 3.42
N GLY A 401 7.13 8.02 2.50
CA GLY A 401 5.95 7.18 2.66
C GLY A 401 4.83 7.83 3.47
N GLN A 402 5.12 8.78 4.37
CA GLN A 402 4.08 9.54 5.09
C GLN A 402 3.20 10.33 4.14
N TYR A 403 1.94 10.58 4.48
CA TYR A 403 1.10 11.47 3.68
C TYR A 403 0.95 12.84 4.33
N ILE A 404 0.76 13.86 3.50
CA ILE A 404 0.48 15.23 3.89
C ILE A 404 -0.78 15.72 3.19
N PHE A 405 -1.38 16.77 3.72
CA PHE A 405 -2.34 17.56 2.96
C PHE A 405 -1.63 18.78 2.39
N LEU A 406 -1.68 18.89 1.06
CA LEU A 406 -1.15 19.99 0.30
C LEU A 406 -2.28 20.97 -0.05
N GLN A 407 -1.98 22.24 0.09
CA GLN A 407 -2.79 23.36 -0.37
C GLN A 407 -1.94 24.21 -1.31
N VAL A 408 -2.50 24.61 -2.45
CA VAL A 408 -1.85 25.53 -3.40
C VAL A 408 -2.76 26.75 -3.56
N PRO A 409 -2.47 27.88 -2.88
CA PRO A 409 -3.33 29.06 -2.88
C PRO A 409 -3.62 29.64 -4.27
N LYS A 410 -2.68 29.49 -5.23
CA LYS A 410 -2.89 29.87 -6.64
C LYS A 410 -4.06 29.13 -7.31
N ILE A 411 -4.39 27.91 -6.84
CA ILE A 411 -5.50 27.10 -7.34
C ILE A 411 -6.75 27.28 -6.46
N SER A 412 -6.57 27.14 -5.14
CA SER A 412 -7.66 27.25 -4.17
C SER A 412 -7.15 27.53 -2.76
N PHE A 413 -7.78 28.48 -2.08
CA PHE A 413 -7.49 28.82 -0.69
C PHE A 413 -8.10 27.87 0.34
N PHE A 414 -9.08 27.05 -0.02
CA PHE A 414 -9.80 26.21 0.96
C PHE A 414 -9.64 24.71 0.72
N GLN A 415 -9.20 24.31 -0.47
CA GLN A 415 -9.02 22.91 -0.82
C GLN A 415 -7.66 22.39 -0.34
N TRP A 416 -7.71 21.25 0.32
CA TRP A 416 -6.55 20.52 0.83
C TRP A 416 -6.61 19.11 0.30
N HIS A 417 -5.61 18.69 -0.46
CA HIS A 417 -5.56 17.38 -1.11
C HIS A 417 -4.48 16.50 -0.47
N PRO A 418 -4.78 15.22 -0.17
CA PRO A 418 -3.81 14.31 0.41
C PRO A 418 -2.83 13.81 -0.66
N PHE A 419 -1.54 13.87 -0.37
CA PHE A 419 -0.48 13.28 -1.20
C PHE A 419 0.57 12.60 -0.35
N THR A 420 1.15 11.53 -0.87
CA THR A 420 2.24 10.80 -0.24
C THR A 420 3.56 11.54 -0.47
N VAL A 421 4.36 11.65 0.58
CA VAL A 421 5.74 12.13 0.53
C VAL A 421 6.58 11.06 -0.14
N SER A 422 7.03 11.35 -1.36
CA SER A 422 7.85 10.43 -2.15
C SER A 422 9.27 10.36 -1.60
N PHE A 423 9.83 11.51 -1.22
CA PHE A 423 11.20 11.61 -0.72
C PHE A 423 11.31 12.69 0.36
N CYS A 424 12.15 12.45 1.37
CA CYS A 424 12.42 13.43 2.41
C CYS A 424 13.83 13.28 2.99
N ARG A 425 14.72 14.24 2.71
CA ARG A 425 16.09 14.27 3.26
C ARG A 425 16.43 15.65 3.82
N GLY A 426 16.89 15.67 5.06
CA GLY A 426 17.14 16.91 5.79
C GLY A 426 15.89 17.78 5.87
N ASN A 427 15.90 18.91 5.16
CA ASN A 427 14.80 19.86 5.07
C ASN A 427 14.09 19.87 3.71
N LYS A 428 14.50 19.04 2.74
CA LYS A 428 13.85 18.95 1.42
C LYS A 428 12.83 17.82 1.43
N MET A 429 11.63 18.11 0.92
CA MET A 429 10.54 17.15 0.76
C MET A 429 10.03 17.20 -0.68
N MET A 430 9.84 16.04 -1.30
CA MET A 430 9.32 15.93 -2.66
C MET A 430 8.00 15.16 -2.72
N LEU A 431 7.13 15.59 -3.61
CA LEU A 431 5.82 14.99 -3.88
C LEU A 431 5.70 14.70 -5.38
N HIS A 432 5.32 13.48 -5.74
CA HIS A 432 4.93 13.13 -7.11
C HIS A 432 3.40 13.04 -7.19
N ILE A 433 2.81 13.88 -8.03
CA ILE A 433 1.36 14.05 -8.12
C ILE A 433 0.89 13.73 -9.53
N LYS A 434 0.02 12.71 -9.64
CA LYS A 434 -0.64 12.35 -10.88
C LYS A 434 -1.79 13.32 -11.22
N THR A 435 -1.94 13.67 -12.49
CA THR A 435 -2.86 14.70 -12.99
C THR A 435 -4.21 14.11 -13.44
N ASP A 436 -4.93 13.47 -12.51
CA ASP A 436 -6.16 12.71 -12.80
C ASP A 436 -7.48 13.42 -12.42
N GLY A 437 -7.41 14.62 -11.84
CA GLY A 437 -8.59 15.38 -11.41
C GLY A 437 -8.52 16.88 -11.73
N ASN A 438 -9.66 17.56 -11.53
CA ASN A 438 -9.81 18.99 -11.83
C ASN A 438 -8.79 19.88 -11.10
N TRP A 439 -8.42 19.51 -9.87
CA TRP A 439 -7.43 20.27 -9.09
C TRP A 439 -6.00 19.99 -9.57
N THR A 440 -5.65 18.72 -9.81
CA THR A 440 -4.31 18.31 -10.24
C THR A 440 -4.02 18.72 -11.69
N ALA A 441 -5.03 18.81 -12.55
CA ALA A 441 -4.89 19.37 -13.90
C ALA A 441 -4.50 20.85 -13.86
N LYS A 442 -5.18 21.65 -13.02
CA LYS A 442 -4.82 23.06 -12.78
C LYS A 442 -3.42 23.21 -12.18
N LEU A 443 -3.00 22.27 -11.34
CA LEU A 443 -1.65 22.25 -10.81
C LEU A 443 -0.61 22.11 -11.94
N ARG A 444 -0.84 21.21 -12.90
CA ARG A 444 0.04 21.05 -14.06
C ARG A 444 0.10 22.30 -14.94
N GLU A 445 -1.03 22.96 -15.16
CA GLU A 445 -1.10 24.20 -15.94
C GLU A 445 -0.22 25.33 -15.37
N LEU A 446 0.06 25.33 -14.06
CA LEU A 446 0.96 26.31 -13.45
C LEU A 446 2.41 26.19 -13.95
N GLY A 447 2.80 25.06 -14.54
CA GLY A 447 4.14 24.81 -15.07
C GLY A 447 4.42 25.57 -16.38
N GLY A 448 3.39 26.09 -17.05
CA GLY A 448 3.53 26.89 -18.27
C GLY A 448 4.27 26.16 -19.40
N GLU A 449 4.92 26.94 -20.28
CA GLU A 449 5.71 26.42 -21.41
C GLU A 449 7.08 25.88 -20.99
N SER A 450 7.65 26.38 -19.88
CA SER A 450 8.93 25.93 -19.33
C SER A 450 8.85 24.58 -18.62
N GLY A 451 7.64 24.13 -18.25
CA GLY A 451 7.45 22.93 -17.44
C GLY A 451 7.93 23.08 -15.99
N GLU A 452 8.32 24.28 -15.55
CA GLU A 452 8.82 24.54 -14.21
C GLU A 452 8.32 25.91 -13.72
N SER A 453 7.90 25.98 -12.45
CA SER A 453 7.43 27.23 -11.83
C SER A 453 7.66 27.25 -10.32
N GLU A 454 7.90 28.45 -9.77
CA GLU A 454 7.87 28.67 -8.32
C GLU A 454 6.43 28.91 -7.82
N ILE A 455 6.05 28.15 -6.80
CA ILE A 455 4.73 28.21 -6.17
C ILE A 455 4.84 28.35 -4.65
N GLU A 456 3.77 28.87 -4.06
CA GLU A 456 3.59 28.86 -2.61
C GLU A 456 2.65 27.71 -2.24
N VAL A 457 2.99 26.96 -1.21
CA VAL A 457 2.20 25.82 -0.74
C VAL A 457 1.94 25.89 0.76
N GLY A 458 0.75 25.48 1.17
CA GLY A 458 0.41 25.14 2.54
C GLY A 458 0.61 23.64 2.75
N ILE A 459 1.35 23.25 3.79
CA ILE A 459 1.61 21.84 4.12
C ILE A 459 1.04 21.53 5.51
N ASN A 460 0.16 20.54 5.58
CA ASN A 460 -0.44 20.04 6.82
C ASN A 460 -0.07 18.56 6.99
N GLY A 461 0.51 18.19 8.12
CA GLY A 461 1.08 16.86 8.38
C GLY A 461 2.38 16.97 9.20
N PRO A 462 3.16 15.89 9.33
CA PRO A 462 3.00 14.60 8.67
C PRO A 462 1.88 13.76 9.27
N PHE A 463 1.24 12.93 8.45
CA PHE A 463 0.29 11.92 8.90
C PHE A 463 0.84 10.50 8.72
N GLY A 464 0.45 9.62 9.63
CA GLY A 464 0.76 8.19 9.62
C GLY A 464 0.50 7.55 8.25
N ALA A 465 1.49 6.90 7.65
CA ALA A 465 1.28 6.08 6.47
C ALA A 465 1.39 4.59 6.82
N PRO A 466 0.67 3.73 6.08
CA PRO A 466 0.90 2.30 6.13
C PRO A 466 2.39 2.01 5.92
N ALA A 467 2.95 1.06 6.65
CA ALA A 467 4.35 0.63 6.59
C ALA A 467 5.43 1.60 7.12
N GLN A 468 5.10 2.62 7.93
CA GLN A 468 6.12 3.47 8.59
C GLN A 468 7.14 2.70 9.44
N ARG A 469 6.71 1.56 9.98
CA ARG A 469 7.54 0.69 10.83
C ARG A 469 8.54 -0.15 10.03
N PHE A 470 8.52 -0.05 8.72
CA PHE A 470 9.52 -0.64 7.84
C PHE A 470 10.96 -0.26 8.26
N TYR A 471 11.18 1.02 8.57
CA TYR A 471 12.51 1.49 8.97
C TYR A 471 12.98 0.95 10.34
N ASP A 472 12.09 0.34 11.14
CA ASP A 472 12.45 -0.31 12.42
C ASP A 472 13.23 -1.63 12.20
N PHE A 473 13.27 -2.17 10.97
CA PHE A 473 13.91 -3.43 10.63
C PHE A 473 14.96 -3.23 9.54
N ASN A 474 16.17 -3.76 9.73
CA ASN A 474 17.20 -3.78 8.68
C ASN A 474 16.98 -4.92 7.67
N HIS A 475 16.25 -5.96 8.05
CA HIS A 475 15.89 -7.08 7.18
C HIS A 475 14.38 -7.15 7.08
N SER A 476 13.85 -7.03 5.86
CA SER A 476 12.41 -6.97 5.65
C SER A 476 11.95 -7.79 4.45
N ILE A 477 10.79 -8.44 4.59
CA ILE A 477 10.04 -9.07 3.50
C ILE A 477 8.77 -8.25 3.29
N ILE A 478 8.62 -7.68 2.10
CA ILE A 478 7.46 -6.89 1.70
C ILE A 478 6.62 -7.73 0.75
N ILE A 479 5.33 -7.88 1.04
CA ILE A 479 4.40 -8.64 0.20
C ILE A 479 3.19 -7.75 -0.13
N GLY A 480 3.13 -7.24 -1.35
CA GLY A 480 2.03 -6.44 -1.86
C GLY A 480 1.08 -7.26 -2.74
N ALA A 481 -0.23 -7.11 -2.57
CA ALA A 481 -1.24 -7.72 -3.44
C ALA A 481 -2.06 -6.66 -4.19
N GLY A 482 -2.03 -6.69 -5.52
CA GLY A 482 -2.74 -5.72 -6.36
C GLY A 482 -2.29 -4.28 -6.05
N ILE A 483 -3.26 -3.41 -5.76
CA ILE A 483 -3.00 -2.00 -5.38
C ILE A 483 -2.35 -1.86 -3.99
N GLY A 484 -2.34 -2.90 -3.17
CA GLY A 484 -1.67 -2.90 -1.86
C GLY A 484 -0.15 -2.69 -1.92
N VAL A 485 0.43 -2.61 -3.11
CA VAL A 485 1.84 -2.32 -3.35
C VAL A 485 2.20 -0.83 -3.22
N THR A 486 1.22 0.07 -3.39
CA THR A 486 1.44 1.53 -3.41
C THR A 486 2.19 2.12 -2.21
N PRO A 487 1.96 1.73 -0.94
CA PRO A 487 2.77 2.26 0.15
C PRO A 487 4.23 1.80 0.08
N PHE A 488 4.49 0.61 -0.47
CA PHE A 488 5.82 0.05 -0.56
C PHE A 488 6.61 0.59 -1.75
N SER A 489 5.96 1.03 -2.83
CA SER A 489 6.66 1.66 -3.95
C SER A 489 7.37 2.95 -3.51
N GLY A 490 6.74 3.76 -2.66
CA GLY A 490 7.38 4.95 -2.10
C GLY A 490 8.58 4.63 -1.21
N ILE A 491 8.51 3.53 -0.44
CA ILE A 491 9.63 3.07 0.40
C ILE A 491 10.79 2.57 -0.46
N LEU A 492 10.53 1.79 -1.52
CA LEU A 492 11.57 1.31 -2.43
C LEU A 492 12.27 2.47 -3.15
N ALA A 493 11.49 3.43 -3.66
CA ALA A 493 12.02 4.61 -4.32
C ALA A 493 12.90 5.43 -3.36
N ASP A 494 12.44 5.65 -2.13
CA ASP A 494 13.19 6.41 -1.12
C ASP A 494 14.47 5.70 -0.68
N LEU A 495 14.43 4.38 -0.48
CA LEU A 495 15.63 3.61 -0.15
C LEU A 495 16.66 3.68 -1.27
N GLN A 496 16.24 3.37 -2.51
CA GLN A 496 17.16 3.38 -3.64
C GLN A 496 17.75 4.77 -3.88
N TYR A 497 16.90 5.80 -3.84
CA TYR A 497 17.36 7.16 -4.09
C TYR A 497 18.33 7.66 -3.01
N ASN A 498 18.13 7.29 -1.74
CA ASN A 498 19.11 7.63 -0.70
C ASN A 498 20.43 6.89 -0.89
N ASP A 499 20.38 5.60 -1.26
CA ASP A 499 21.55 4.80 -1.56
C ASP A 499 22.36 5.38 -2.72
N ASP A 500 21.68 5.78 -3.81
CA ASP A 500 22.29 6.42 -4.97
C ASP A 500 22.99 7.76 -4.62
N LEU A 501 22.43 8.50 -3.66
CA LEU A 501 23.01 9.78 -3.23
C LEU A 501 24.22 9.61 -2.31
N ASP A 502 24.20 8.58 -1.47
CA ASP A 502 25.25 8.35 -0.48
C ASP A 502 26.44 7.57 -1.05
N HIS A 503 26.19 6.68 -2.02
CA HIS A 503 27.18 5.77 -2.57
C HIS A 503 27.40 5.89 -4.09
N GLY A 504 26.70 6.82 -4.75
CA GLY A 504 26.73 7.02 -6.21
C GLY A 504 25.66 6.21 -6.92
N GLY A 505 25.38 6.50 -8.19
CA GLY A 505 24.33 5.76 -8.91
C GLY A 505 24.40 5.92 -10.42
N PRO A 506 23.60 5.16 -11.18
CA PRO A 506 23.65 5.14 -12.64
C PRO A 506 23.36 6.51 -13.29
N ASN A 507 22.66 7.39 -12.57
CA ASN A 507 22.31 8.74 -13.02
C ASN A 507 23.14 9.85 -12.33
N HIS A 508 24.04 9.49 -11.40
CA HIS A 508 24.86 10.41 -10.62
C HIS A 508 26.33 9.98 -10.73
N GLU A 509 27.07 10.55 -11.68
CA GLU A 509 28.54 10.45 -11.72
C GLU A 509 29.11 11.10 -10.44
N VAL A 510 29.69 10.29 -9.55
CA VAL A 510 30.44 10.80 -8.40
C VAL A 510 31.88 11.04 -8.83
N ASP A 511 32.23 12.33 -8.92
CA ASP A 511 33.61 12.78 -8.99
C ASP A 511 34.24 12.63 -7.59
N HIS A 512 35.24 11.77 -7.45
CA HIS A 512 36.04 11.61 -6.24
C HIS A 512 37.52 11.45 -6.60
N PRO A 513 38.49 11.88 -5.76
CA PRO A 513 38.39 12.57 -4.46
C PRO A 513 39.40 13.73 -4.28
N ARG A 514 39.26 14.54 -3.21
CA ARG A 514 40.43 15.00 -2.41
C ARG A 514 40.06 15.53 -1.02
N HIS A 515 40.72 14.91 -0.04
CA HIS A 515 41.16 15.42 1.26
C HIS A 515 41.16 16.96 1.39
N ASP A 516 40.50 17.52 2.41
CA ASP A 516 41.19 17.99 3.62
C ASP A 516 40.26 18.64 4.67
N SER A 517 40.67 18.38 5.92
CA SER A 517 40.49 19.06 7.21
C SER A 517 39.55 20.26 7.37
N ASP A 518 38.91 20.29 8.55
CA ASP A 518 38.62 21.45 9.42
C ASP A 518 38.64 22.85 8.79
N VAL A 519 37.58 23.63 9.02
CA VAL A 519 37.62 24.90 9.78
C VAL A 519 36.31 25.68 9.62
N THR A 520 35.71 25.92 10.78
CA THR A 520 35.04 27.11 11.28
C THR A 520 34.94 28.37 10.38
N ALA A 521 33.79 29.01 10.45
CA ALA A 521 33.46 30.33 9.90
C ALA A 521 34.58 31.41 9.99
N ILE A 522 34.67 32.27 8.96
CA ILE A 522 34.65 33.75 9.01
C ILE A 522 34.71 34.32 7.57
N SER A 523 33.94 35.38 7.33
CA SER A 523 33.83 36.17 6.08
C SER A 523 34.98 37.23 5.94
N PRO A 524 34.87 38.24 5.04
CA PRO A 524 35.32 38.26 3.65
C PRO A 524 36.40 39.33 3.39
N GLU A 525 37.13 39.32 2.26
CA GLU A 525 37.56 40.58 1.59
C GLU A 525 38.24 40.41 0.21
N ARG A 526 37.71 41.20 -0.74
CA ARG A 526 38.34 42.09 -1.74
C ARG A 526 39.50 41.67 -2.66
N ASN A 527 39.24 42.03 -3.93
CA ASN A 527 40.10 42.67 -4.93
C ASN A 527 41.00 41.79 -5.83
N GLY A 528 40.81 41.98 -7.13
CA GLY A 528 41.93 42.30 -8.02
C GLY A 528 42.00 41.51 -9.33
N SER A 529 41.53 42.16 -10.40
CA SER A 529 42.16 42.25 -11.74
C SER A 529 42.60 40.97 -12.47
N ALA A 530 41.98 40.72 -13.63
CA ALA A 530 42.61 40.83 -14.96
C ALA A 530 43.33 39.52 -15.37
N SER A 531 43.41 39.08 -16.61
CA SER A 531 42.87 39.42 -17.92
C SER A 531 43.58 38.45 -18.89
N ILE A 532 42.88 37.94 -19.91
CA ILE A 532 43.40 37.72 -21.29
C ILE A 532 44.57 36.70 -21.39
N THR A 533 44.53 35.61 -22.17
CA THR A 533 44.47 35.58 -23.64
C THR A 533 44.42 34.13 -24.11
N SER A 534 43.70 33.96 -25.21
CA SER A 534 43.71 32.89 -26.20
C SER A 534 45.07 32.65 -26.87
N THR A 535 45.32 31.41 -27.30
CA THR A 535 46.07 30.91 -28.50
C THR A 535 46.30 29.42 -28.27
N ASP A 536 46.23 28.46 -29.19
CA ASP A 536 45.99 28.39 -30.62
C ASP A 536 45.62 26.95 -30.99
N ALA A 537 45.06 26.78 -32.18
CA ALA A 537 44.66 25.52 -32.81
C ALA A 537 45.85 24.63 -33.23
N GLU A 538 45.64 23.30 -33.30
CA GLU A 538 45.85 22.51 -34.52
C GLU A 538 45.44 21.03 -34.38
N ASN A 539 44.67 20.58 -35.38
CA ASN A 539 44.36 19.22 -35.87
C ASN A 539 44.98 17.98 -35.21
N SER A 540 44.11 16.99 -34.96
CA SER A 540 44.24 15.66 -35.60
C SER A 540 42.95 14.84 -35.47
N ASP A 541 42.41 14.43 -36.61
CA ASP A 541 41.45 13.33 -36.75
C ASP A 541 41.93 12.08 -35.99
N ASN A 542 41.09 11.56 -35.08
CA ASN A 542 41.09 10.16 -34.66
C ASN A 542 39.81 9.89 -33.88
N VAL A 543 38.85 9.25 -34.54
CA VAL A 543 37.73 8.56 -33.89
C VAL A 543 38.29 7.25 -33.31
N PRO A 544 38.31 7.03 -31.99
CA PRO A 544 38.62 5.71 -31.47
C PRO A 544 37.36 4.85 -31.55
N GLU A 545 37.48 3.74 -32.28
CA GLU A 545 36.53 2.64 -32.29
C GLU A 545 36.17 2.21 -30.86
N SER A 546 34.87 2.12 -30.58
CA SER A 546 34.32 1.48 -29.39
C SER A 546 34.75 0.01 -29.32
N PRO A 547 35.30 -0.49 -28.20
CA PRO A 547 35.71 -1.87 -28.09
C PRO A 547 34.47 -2.78 -28.07
N THR A 548 34.36 -3.64 -29.07
CA THR A 548 33.43 -4.75 -29.16
C THR A 548 33.64 -5.70 -27.97
N ARG A 549 32.75 -5.64 -26.97
CA ARG A 549 32.65 -6.66 -25.92
C ARG A 549 32.07 -7.95 -26.55
N GLN A 550 32.95 -8.82 -27.05
CA GLN A 550 32.62 -10.24 -27.23
C GLN A 550 32.67 -10.92 -25.85
N GLY A 551 31.53 -10.93 -25.18
CA GLY A 551 31.27 -11.83 -24.05
C GLY A 551 29.87 -12.40 -24.26
N SER A 552 29.77 -13.68 -24.62
CA SER A 552 28.47 -14.35 -24.74
C SER A 552 27.84 -14.47 -23.36
N VAL A 553 26.83 -13.66 -23.07
CA VAL A 553 26.11 -13.68 -21.79
C VAL A 553 25.24 -14.94 -21.74
N GLY A 554 25.56 -15.81 -20.79
CA GLY A 554 24.68 -16.91 -20.40
C GLY A 554 23.43 -16.35 -19.76
N ARG A 555 22.31 -16.47 -20.48
CA ARG A 555 20.95 -16.29 -19.96
C ARG A 555 20.80 -17.17 -18.72
N ASP A 556 20.06 -16.68 -17.71
CA ASP A 556 19.68 -17.33 -16.41
C ASP A 556 20.34 -16.76 -15.15
N LEU A 557 21.36 -15.91 -15.29
CA LEU A 557 22.20 -15.47 -14.16
C LEU A 557 22.10 -14.00 -13.78
N ILE A 558 21.29 -13.21 -14.49
CA ILE A 558 21.25 -11.74 -14.37
C ILE A 558 21.04 -11.27 -12.92
N ASN A 559 20.37 -12.06 -12.06
CA ASN A 559 20.11 -11.65 -10.68
C ASN A 559 20.73 -12.53 -9.57
N LYS A 560 21.16 -13.78 -9.82
CA LYS A 560 21.63 -14.68 -8.73
C LYS A 560 23.14 -14.67 -8.52
N GLU A 561 23.93 -14.55 -9.57
CA GLU A 561 25.39 -14.58 -9.45
C GLU A 561 25.98 -13.27 -8.93
N LYS A 562 25.27 -12.14 -9.13
CA LYS A 562 25.65 -10.81 -8.62
C LYS A 562 25.04 -10.48 -7.25
N GLN A 563 24.18 -11.34 -6.71
CA GLN A 563 23.60 -11.12 -5.39
C GLN A 563 24.66 -11.29 -4.30
N PRO A 564 24.65 -10.44 -3.25
CA PRO A 564 25.56 -10.58 -2.13
C PRO A 564 25.48 -11.97 -1.50
N GLN A 565 26.62 -12.66 -1.40
CA GLN A 565 26.71 -14.01 -0.84
C GLN A 565 26.55 -13.98 0.69
N THR A 566 25.46 -14.56 1.20
CA THR A 566 25.07 -14.49 2.62
C THR A 566 26.03 -15.20 3.59
N ASP A 567 26.89 -16.08 3.09
CA ASP A 567 27.91 -16.81 3.85
C ASP A 567 29.22 -16.02 4.06
N ARG A 568 29.38 -14.83 3.49
CA ARG A 568 30.62 -14.03 3.55
C ARG A 568 30.44 -12.66 4.23
N ALA A 569 30.16 -12.60 5.53
CA ALA A 569 29.90 -11.34 6.22
C ALA A 569 30.94 -10.22 6.08
N ALA A 570 32.21 -10.56 5.86
CA ALA A 570 33.27 -9.59 5.62
C ALA A 570 33.03 -8.74 4.36
N THR A 571 32.03 -9.08 3.55
CA THR A 571 31.64 -8.32 2.37
C THR A 571 30.55 -7.30 2.63
N PHE A 572 29.85 -7.25 3.78
CA PHE A 572 28.75 -6.28 3.99
C PHE A 572 29.20 -5.04 4.76
N ALA A 573 28.54 -3.91 4.48
CA ALA A 573 28.67 -2.69 5.30
C ALA A 573 27.98 -2.84 6.66
N ASP A 574 28.37 -2.03 7.64
CA ASP A 574 27.83 -2.09 9.01
C ASP A 574 26.34 -1.72 9.09
N ASP A 575 25.87 -0.87 8.17
CA ASP A 575 24.49 -0.42 8.03
C ASP A 575 23.67 -1.23 7.00
N TYR A 576 24.17 -2.40 6.59
CA TYR A 576 23.54 -3.26 5.58
C TYR A 576 22.04 -3.49 5.82
N ARG A 577 21.26 -3.23 4.78
CA ARG A 577 19.80 -3.39 4.74
C ARG A 577 19.39 -4.29 3.60
N ARG A 578 18.51 -5.26 3.89
CA ARG A 578 17.94 -6.18 2.90
C ARG A 578 16.42 -6.05 2.81
N VAL A 579 15.91 -5.99 1.59
CA VAL A 579 14.49 -5.88 1.27
C VAL A 579 14.08 -6.91 0.23
N ASP A 580 13.33 -7.93 0.65
CA ASP A 580 12.75 -8.92 -0.26
C ASP A 580 11.33 -8.48 -0.63
N PHE A 581 11.18 -7.95 -1.84
CA PHE A 581 9.94 -7.38 -2.33
C PHE A 581 9.19 -8.35 -3.23
N HIS A 582 8.05 -8.85 -2.76
CA HIS A 582 7.16 -9.76 -3.48
C HIS A 582 5.88 -9.05 -3.88
N TRP A 583 5.65 -8.90 -5.18
CA TRP A 583 4.43 -8.28 -5.69
C TRP A 583 3.52 -9.29 -6.39
N MET A 584 2.33 -9.52 -5.82
CA MET A 584 1.30 -10.38 -6.39
C MET A 584 0.29 -9.58 -7.18
N VAL A 585 0.11 -9.95 -8.44
CA VAL A 585 -0.80 -9.25 -9.36
C VAL A 585 -1.66 -10.25 -10.11
N ARG A 586 -2.95 -9.93 -10.28
CA ARG A 586 -3.86 -10.79 -11.01
C ARG A 586 -3.54 -10.81 -12.51
N GLU A 587 -3.37 -9.66 -13.13
CA GLU A 587 -3.18 -9.50 -14.58
C GLU A 587 -2.05 -8.53 -14.91
N ARG A 588 -1.41 -8.69 -16.07
CA ARG A 588 -0.30 -7.84 -16.54
C ARG A 588 -0.64 -6.35 -16.53
N ASN A 589 -1.88 -5.97 -16.86
CA ASN A 589 -2.25 -4.56 -17.00
C ASN A 589 -2.05 -3.74 -15.71
N TYR A 590 -2.00 -4.39 -14.55
CA TYR A 590 -1.71 -3.75 -13.27
C TYR A 590 -0.21 -3.60 -13.00
N LEU A 591 0.68 -4.17 -13.82
CA LEU A 591 2.13 -4.06 -13.72
C LEU A 591 2.68 -2.76 -14.31
N LEU A 592 2.01 -2.23 -15.34
CA LEU A 592 2.53 -1.15 -16.19
C LEU A 592 2.75 0.18 -15.45
N TRP A 593 1.94 0.50 -14.45
CA TRP A 593 2.07 1.79 -13.75
C TRP A 593 3.26 1.83 -12.78
N LEU A 594 3.80 0.66 -12.40
CA LEU A 594 4.89 0.52 -11.43
C LEU A 594 6.17 -0.03 -12.07
N SER A 595 6.11 -0.48 -13.33
CA SER A 595 7.23 -1.13 -14.00
C SER A 595 8.46 -0.24 -14.12
N ASP A 596 8.26 1.05 -14.41
CA ASP A 596 9.36 1.99 -14.61
C ASP A 596 10.16 2.15 -13.31
N LEU A 597 9.48 2.39 -12.19
CA LEU A 597 10.14 2.44 -10.88
C LEU A 597 10.87 1.14 -10.55
N LEU A 598 10.25 -0.02 -10.78
CA LEU A 598 10.91 -1.29 -10.47
C LEU A 598 12.14 -1.52 -11.34
N ASN A 599 12.09 -1.11 -12.61
CA ASN A 599 13.22 -1.19 -13.52
C ASN A 599 14.34 -0.24 -13.09
N ASP A 600 14.03 1.00 -12.74
CA ASP A 600 15.00 1.99 -12.25
C ASP A 600 15.71 1.46 -10.98
N VAL A 601 14.94 0.93 -10.02
CA VAL A 601 15.50 0.30 -8.81
C VAL A 601 16.41 -0.87 -9.18
N SER A 602 16.01 -1.70 -10.14
CA SER A 602 16.82 -2.87 -10.54
C SER A 602 18.13 -2.46 -11.20
N MET A 603 18.08 -1.48 -12.10
CA MET A 603 19.27 -0.95 -12.76
C MET A 603 20.24 -0.34 -11.76
N SER A 604 19.73 0.39 -10.76
CA SER A 604 20.58 0.96 -9.75
C SER A 604 21.20 -0.10 -8.84
N GLN A 605 20.42 -1.09 -8.41
CA GLN A 605 20.95 -2.23 -7.64
C GLN A 605 22.04 -3.00 -8.40
N ASP A 606 21.88 -3.22 -9.71
CA ASP A 606 22.90 -3.85 -10.53
C ASP A 606 24.16 -2.98 -10.68
N TRP A 607 24.00 -1.65 -10.75
CA TRP A 607 25.12 -0.71 -10.73
C TRP A 607 25.88 -0.78 -9.40
N HIS A 608 25.19 -0.72 -8.26
CA HIS A 608 25.80 -0.82 -6.92
C HIS A 608 26.54 -2.13 -6.73
N ARG A 609 25.97 -3.26 -7.16
CA ARG A 609 26.65 -4.57 -7.13
C ARG A 609 27.95 -4.63 -7.93
N GLU A 610 28.10 -3.78 -8.95
CA GLU A 610 29.31 -3.70 -9.77
C GLU A 610 30.35 -2.71 -9.24
N HIS A 611 29.92 -1.66 -8.52
CA HIS A 611 30.78 -0.55 -8.13
C HIS A 611 31.11 -0.51 -6.64
N GLU A 612 30.28 -1.11 -5.79
CA GLU A 612 30.51 -1.17 -4.34
C GLU A 612 31.32 -2.41 -3.95
N VAL A 613 32.32 -2.20 -3.08
CA VAL A 613 33.07 -3.31 -2.46
C VAL A 613 32.23 -3.98 -1.36
N HIS A 614 31.44 -3.17 -0.65
CA HIS A 614 30.57 -3.60 0.43
C HIS A 614 29.16 -3.06 0.18
N PRO A 615 28.15 -3.91 -0.06
CA PRO A 615 26.81 -3.43 -0.33
C PRO A 615 26.19 -2.87 0.95
N HIS A 616 25.57 -1.71 0.82
CA HIS A 616 24.79 -1.05 1.88
C HIS A 616 23.31 -1.43 1.81
N LEU A 617 22.77 -1.60 0.60
CA LEU A 617 21.38 -1.93 0.35
C LEU A 617 21.26 -3.09 -0.65
N ASP A 618 20.41 -4.07 -0.34
CA ASP A 618 20.05 -5.17 -1.26
C ASP A 618 18.53 -5.25 -1.39
N ILE A 619 18.01 -4.75 -2.51
CA ILE A 619 16.59 -4.86 -2.87
C ILE A 619 16.41 -6.02 -3.86
N ARG A 620 15.62 -7.03 -3.46
CA ARG A 620 15.31 -8.21 -4.26
C ARG A 620 13.85 -8.20 -4.70
N ILE A 621 13.60 -7.91 -5.98
CA ILE A 621 12.25 -7.79 -6.53
C ILE A 621 11.79 -9.10 -7.16
N ASN A 622 10.63 -9.59 -6.72
CA ASN A 622 9.98 -10.80 -7.19
C ASN A 622 8.52 -10.50 -7.57
N THR A 623 8.20 -10.55 -8.86
CA THR A 623 6.83 -10.33 -9.36
C THR A 623 6.12 -11.66 -9.56
N HIS A 624 4.87 -11.77 -9.13
CA HIS A 624 4.03 -12.97 -9.21
C HIS A 624 2.71 -12.68 -9.93
N VAL A 625 2.51 -13.26 -11.10
CA VAL A 625 1.27 -13.13 -11.88
C VAL A 625 0.34 -14.31 -11.58
N THR A 626 -0.78 -14.03 -10.91
CA THR A 626 -1.69 -15.04 -10.34
C THR A 626 -2.92 -15.34 -11.19
N ALA A 627 -3.05 -14.77 -12.40
CA ALA A 627 -4.18 -15.05 -13.30
C ALA A 627 -4.28 -16.54 -13.61
N LYS A 628 -5.49 -17.11 -13.45
CA LYS A 628 -5.78 -18.50 -13.80
C LYS A 628 -5.52 -18.76 -15.27
N ARG A 629 -4.82 -19.85 -15.54
CA ARG A 629 -4.53 -20.38 -16.87
C ARG A 629 -5.68 -21.29 -17.29
N LYS A 630 -6.42 -20.88 -18.32
CA LYS A 630 -7.58 -21.65 -18.81
C LYS A 630 -7.19 -22.64 -19.91
N LYS A 631 -6.24 -22.26 -20.77
CA LYS A 631 -5.72 -23.09 -21.86
C LYS A 631 -4.24 -23.37 -21.64
N LEU A 632 -3.80 -24.54 -22.10
CA LEU A 632 -2.40 -24.95 -22.02
C LEU A 632 -1.50 -24.09 -22.92
N THR A 633 -1.99 -23.73 -24.09
CA THR A 633 -1.29 -22.89 -25.07
C THR A 633 -0.92 -21.51 -24.51
N THR A 634 -1.86 -20.87 -23.81
CA THR A 634 -1.59 -19.62 -23.09
C THR A 634 -0.48 -19.77 -22.03
N HIS A 635 -0.43 -20.92 -21.34
CA HIS A 635 0.58 -21.20 -20.31
C HIS A 635 1.97 -21.39 -20.93
N VAL A 636 2.06 -22.16 -22.02
CA VAL A 636 3.30 -22.38 -22.76
C VAL A 636 3.84 -21.05 -23.29
N TYR A 637 3.02 -20.28 -24.00
CA TYR A 637 3.49 -19.00 -24.58
C TYR A 637 3.94 -17.97 -23.54
N ARG A 638 3.30 -17.91 -22.37
CA ARG A 638 3.75 -17.02 -21.28
C ARG A 638 5.18 -17.34 -20.83
N TRP A 639 5.48 -18.63 -20.64
CA TRP A 639 6.82 -19.06 -20.25
C TRP A 639 7.84 -18.77 -21.34
N LEU A 640 7.49 -19.03 -22.60
CA LEU A 640 8.39 -18.75 -23.71
C LEU A 640 8.72 -17.26 -23.83
N LEU A 641 7.73 -16.39 -23.65
CA LEU A 641 7.96 -14.94 -23.63
C LEU A 641 8.83 -14.51 -22.45
N GLU A 642 8.64 -15.10 -21.27
CA GLU A 642 9.44 -14.76 -20.08
C GLU A 642 10.90 -15.25 -20.15
N MET A 643 11.11 -16.43 -20.75
CA MET A 643 12.44 -17.01 -20.99
C MET A 643 13.21 -16.25 -22.07
N HIS A 644 12.53 -15.46 -22.90
CA HIS A 644 13.15 -14.73 -23.99
C HIS A 644 13.66 -13.35 -23.54
N ARG A 645 14.83 -13.38 -22.90
CA ARG A 645 15.61 -12.19 -22.55
C ARG A 645 16.95 -12.23 -23.29
N THR A 646 17.30 -11.12 -23.93
CA THR A 646 18.58 -10.98 -24.66
C THR A 646 19.35 -9.77 -24.13
N ASP A 647 20.64 -9.66 -24.43
CA ASP A 647 21.45 -8.52 -23.99
C ASP A 647 20.94 -7.19 -24.59
N GLU A 648 20.37 -7.26 -25.79
CA GLU A 648 19.73 -6.12 -26.46
C GLU A 648 18.34 -5.80 -25.87
N HIS A 649 17.64 -6.81 -25.34
CA HIS A 649 16.29 -6.70 -24.80
C HIS A 649 16.18 -7.47 -23.46
N PRO A 650 16.74 -6.92 -22.36
CA PRO A 650 16.77 -7.60 -21.07
C PRO A 650 15.42 -7.62 -20.34
N ALA A 651 14.53 -6.69 -20.68
CA ALA A 651 13.18 -6.62 -20.11
C ALA A 651 12.27 -7.70 -20.70
N SER A 652 11.43 -8.31 -19.85
CA SER A 652 10.44 -9.30 -20.28
C SER A 652 9.51 -8.72 -21.35
N PRO A 653 9.37 -9.35 -22.53
CA PRO A 653 8.38 -8.97 -23.55
C PRO A 653 6.95 -8.96 -23.01
N LEU A 654 6.68 -9.82 -22.02
CA LEU A 654 5.36 -9.96 -21.40
C LEU A 654 5.07 -8.89 -20.35
N THR A 655 6.02 -8.52 -19.50
CA THR A 655 5.73 -7.60 -18.38
C THR A 655 6.41 -6.24 -18.50
N GLY A 656 7.43 -6.11 -19.34
CA GLY A 656 8.31 -4.95 -19.41
C GLY A 656 9.26 -4.85 -18.22
N LEU A 657 9.34 -5.86 -17.35
CA LEU A 657 10.19 -5.85 -16.17
C LEU A 657 11.57 -6.46 -16.45
N LEU A 658 12.62 -5.83 -15.90
CA LEU A 658 13.97 -6.40 -15.84
C LEU A 658 14.03 -7.56 -14.84
N ASN A 659 13.26 -7.48 -13.76
CA ASN A 659 13.17 -8.55 -12.76
C ASN A 659 12.41 -9.77 -13.27
N PRO A 660 12.72 -10.96 -12.76
CA PRO A 660 12.12 -12.18 -13.23
C PRO A 660 10.66 -12.31 -12.73
N THR A 661 9.75 -12.72 -13.62
CA THR A 661 8.32 -12.85 -13.35
C THR A 661 7.94 -14.30 -13.09
N HIS A 662 7.31 -14.55 -11.95
CA HIS A 662 6.79 -15.85 -11.55
C HIS A 662 5.33 -16.00 -11.98
N PHE A 663 4.95 -17.19 -12.46
CA PHE A 663 3.57 -17.50 -12.81
C PHE A 663 2.92 -18.43 -11.79
N GLY A 664 1.87 -17.93 -11.14
CA GLY A 664 1.17 -18.63 -10.07
C GLY A 664 1.16 -17.84 -8.77
N ARG A 665 0.60 -18.44 -7.72
CA ARG A 665 0.66 -17.88 -6.37
C ARG A 665 2.07 -18.12 -5.80
N PRO A 666 2.65 -17.16 -5.05
CA PRO A 666 3.90 -17.41 -4.34
C PRO A 666 3.73 -18.54 -3.32
N ASP A 667 4.69 -19.46 -3.29
CA ASP A 667 4.82 -20.44 -2.21
C ASP A 667 5.47 -19.74 -1.01
N PHE A 668 4.64 -19.22 -0.10
CA PHE A 668 5.13 -18.48 1.06
C PHE A 668 5.90 -19.36 2.03
N ASP A 669 5.61 -20.65 2.11
CA ASP A 669 6.34 -21.56 3.00
C ASP A 669 7.78 -21.69 2.51
N GLN A 670 7.96 -21.96 1.21
CA GLN A 670 9.27 -22.04 0.59
C GLN A 670 10.02 -20.70 0.70
N ILE A 671 9.39 -19.59 0.33
CA ILE A 671 10.04 -18.26 0.33
C ILE A 671 10.54 -17.90 1.74
N LEU A 672 9.71 -18.10 2.75
CA LEU A 672 10.05 -17.77 4.14
C LEU A 672 11.10 -18.73 4.72
N ASP A 673 11.05 -20.02 4.37
CA ASP A 673 12.06 -21.00 4.78
C ASP A 673 13.42 -20.74 4.10
N GLU A 674 13.45 -20.44 2.80
CA GLU A 674 14.68 -20.06 2.08
C GLU A 674 15.29 -18.78 2.67
N HIS A 675 14.48 -17.76 2.93
CA HIS A 675 14.93 -16.54 3.62
C HIS A 675 15.50 -16.86 5.01
N TYR A 676 14.87 -17.78 5.76
CA TYR A 676 15.35 -18.18 7.09
C TYR A 676 16.75 -18.80 7.02
N GLU A 677 16.97 -19.73 6.08
CA GLU A 677 18.28 -20.36 5.88
C GLU A 677 19.35 -19.34 5.45
N GLU A 678 18.99 -18.35 4.65
CA GLU A 678 19.88 -17.26 4.28
C GLU A 678 20.24 -16.35 5.46
N MET A 679 19.28 -16.03 6.33
CA MET A 679 19.52 -15.26 7.56
C MET A 679 20.38 -16.01 8.57
N LEU A 680 20.26 -17.34 8.64
CA LEU A 680 21.15 -18.18 9.44
C LEU A 680 22.60 -18.05 8.96
N LYS A 681 22.83 -18.13 7.65
CA LYS A 681 24.17 -17.97 7.05
C LYS A 681 24.73 -16.57 7.31
N PHE A 682 23.91 -15.54 7.11
CA PHE A 682 24.27 -14.14 7.37
C PHE A 682 24.67 -13.92 8.83
N ARG A 683 23.88 -14.43 9.78
CA ARG A 683 24.19 -14.32 11.21
C ARG A 683 25.45 -15.09 11.59
N ALA A 684 25.61 -16.31 11.07
CA ALA A 684 26.79 -17.13 11.32
C ALA A 684 28.06 -16.46 10.82
N SER A 685 28.00 -15.83 9.64
CA SER A 685 29.13 -15.12 9.07
C SER A 685 29.44 -13.82 9.85
N LYS A 686 28.43 -13.05 10.29
CA LYS A 686 28.64 -11.84 11.14
C LYS A 686 29.30 -12.19 12.48
N ARG A 687 28.84 -13.27 13.12
CA ARG A 687 29.46 -13.80 14.37
C ARG A 687 30.92 -14.19 14.17
N LYS A 688 31.26 -14.80 13.03
CA LYS A 688 32.64 -15.18 12.72
C LYS A 688 33.52 -13.95 12.53
N ASN A 689 33.06 -12.97 11.75
CA ASN A 689 33.80 -11.72 11.50
C ASN A 689 34.05 -10.92 12.79
N GLY A 690 33.06 -10.81 13.68
CA GLY A 690 33.21 -10.11 14.96
C GLY A 690 34.24 -10.77 15.89
N ARG A 691 34.31 -12.12 15.91
CA ARG A 691 35.32 -12.86 16.68
C ARG A 691 36.73 -12.69 16.10
N ASP A 692 36.86 -12.67 14.79
CA ASP A 692 38.15 -12.55 14.10
C ASP A 692 38.75 -11.13 14.25
N LYS A 693 37.93 -10.09 14.48
CA LYS A 693 38.38 -8.70 14.64
C LYS A 693 38.85 -8.32 16.05
N GLU A 694 38.82 -9.24 17.04
CA GLU A 694 39.15 -8.95 18.47
C GLU A 694 38.49 -7.65 18.98
N ASP A 695 37.29 -7.35 18.50
CA ASP A 695 36.63 -6.09 18.80
C ASP A 695 36.08 -6.15 20.23
N GLU A 696 36.79 -5.53 21.18
CA GLU A 696 36.47 -5.56 22.62
C GLU A 696 35.06 -5.01 22.94
N ASN A 697 34.44 -4.29 21.98
CA ASN A 697 33.08 -3.76 22.05
C ASN A 697 32.04 -4.57 21.24
N TYR A 698 32.38 -5.76 20.73
CA TYR A 698 31.40 -6.61 20.03
C TYR A 698 30.36 -7.16 21.01
N GLU A 699 29.28 -6.40 21.21
CA GLU A 699 28.05 -6.91 21.79
C GLU A 699 27.33 -7.73 20.71
N GLU A 700 27.19 -9.03 20.96
CA GLU A 700 26.41 -9.88 20.08
C GLU A 700 24.95 -9.43 20.11
N ASP A 701 24.44 -8.88 18.99
CA ASP A 701 23.02 -8.52 18.83
C ASP A 701 22.14 -9.64 19.44
N GLU A 702 21.42 -9.34 20.52
CA GLU A 702 20.69 -10.38 21.27
C GLU A 702 19.72 -11.13 20.36
N GLU A 703 19.09 -10.45 19.38
CA GLU A 703 18.08 -10.99 18.47
C GLU A 703 18.18 -10.33 17.08
N LEU A 704 18.09 -11.12 16.00
CA LEU A 704 17.98 -10.59 14.63
C LEU A 704 16.50 -10.52 14.27
N LYS A 705 16.00 -9.30 14.06
CA LYS A 705 14.57 -9.05 13.81
C LYS A 705 14.33 -8.85 12.31
N VAL A 706 13.42 -9.65 11.78
CA VAL A 706 12.95 -9.59 10.38
C VAL A 706 11.52 -9.06 10.37
N GLY A 707 11.27 -7.96 9.65
CA GLY A 707 9.93 -7.41 9.47
C GLY A 707 9.23 -8.06 8.27
N VAL A 708 8.03 -8.62 8.45
CA VAL A 708 7.23 -9.16 7.34
C VAL A 708 5.99 -8.28 7.16
N PHE A 709 5.99 -7.46 6.12
CA PHE A 709 4.94 -6.49 5.83
C PHE A 709 4.04 -7.00 4.72
N TYR A 710 2.75 -7.15 5.02
CA TYR A 710 1.77 -7.63 4.06
C TYR A 710 0.65 -6.63 3.84
N CYS A 711 0.36 -6.29 2.58
CA CYS A 711 -0.83 -5.53 2.22
C CYS A 711 -1.64 -6.28 1.16
N GLY A 712 -2.83 -6.76 1.54
CA GLY A 712 -3.69 -7.51 0.64
C GLY A 712 -4.84 -8.24 1.35
N ALA A 713 -5.30 -9.34 0.74
CA ALA A 713 -6.43 -10.11 1.25
C ALA A 713 -6.16 -10.75 2.62
N PRO A 714 -7.06 -10.61 3.62
CA PRO A 714 -6.84 -11.09 4.99
C PRO A 714 -6.45 -12.57 5.10
N VAL A 715 -7.02 -13.44 4.26
CA VAL A 715 -6.74 -14.88 4.25
C VAL A 715 -5.26 -15.17 3.99
N VAL A 716 -4.59 -14.39 3.15
CA VAL A 716 -3.15 -14.54 2.92
C VAL A 716 -2.35 -14.02 4.10
N GLY A 717 -2.80 -12.92 4.72
CA GLY A 717 -2.24 -12.41 5.97
C GLY A 717 -2.30 -13.44 7.09
N GLU A 718 -3.38 -14.22 7.20
CA GLU A 718 -3.49 -15.32 8.17
C GLU A 718 -2.42 -16.41 7.93
N ILE A 719 -2.17 -16.78 6.68
CA ILE A 719 -1.14 -17.77 6.31
C ILE A 719 0.25 -17.26 6.70
N LEU A 720 0.58 -16.03 6.31
CA LEU A 720 1.86 -15.40 6.63
C LEU A 720 2.08 -15.23 8.14
N ALA A 721 1.03 -14.84 8.88
CA ALA A 721 1.08 -14.73 10.34
C ALA A 721 1.31 -16.08 11.03
N ASP A 722 0.76 -17.17 10.48
CA ASP A 722 1.01 -18.52 10.99
C ASP A 722 2.48 -18.91 10.77
N LYS A 723 2.99 -18.75 9.56
CA LYS A 723 4.37 -19.11 9.17
C LYS A 723 5.44 -18.26 9.86
N CYS A 724 5.25 -16.94 9.99
CA CYS A 724 6.19 -16.08 10.74
C CYS A 724 6.34 -16.54 12.19
N ARG A 725 5.23 -16.98 12.82
CA ARG A 725 5.28 -17.50 14.18
C ARG A 725 6.00 -18.85 14.25
N GLU A 726 5.77 -19.72 13.28
CA GLU A 726 6.50 -20.98 13.16
C GLU A 726 8.02 -20.75 13.07
N LEU A 727 8.45 -19.84 12.20
CA LEU A 727 9.87 -19.50 12.04
C LEU A 727 10.48 -18.87 13.29
N THR A 728 9.73 -18.00 13.98
CA THR A 728 10.19 -17.43 15.26
C THR A 728 10.39 -18.52 16.32
N LEU A 729 9.48 -19.49 16.39
CA LEU A 729 9.63 -20.64 17.30
C LEU A 729 10.81 -21.52 16.91
N ARG A 730 11.02 -21.74 15.60
CA ARG A 730 12.20 -22.45 15.08
C ARG A 730 13.49 -21.73 15.49
N GLY A 731 13.53 -20.40 15.40
CA GLY A 731 14.66 -19.56 15.80
C GLY A 731 14.99 -19.61 17.29
N TRP A 732 13.99 -19.83 18.13
CA TRP A 732 14.20 -20.08 19.55
C TRP A 732 14.67 -21.51 19.82
N GLN A 733 14.18 -22.50 19.07
CA GLN A 733 14.54 -23.92 19.25
C GLN A 733 15.96 -24.24 18.78
N ASP A 734 16.39 -23.66 17.66
CA ASP A 734 17.73 -23.86 17.12
C ASP A 734 18.79 -22.90 17.71
N GLY A 735 18.37 -21.97 18.58
CA GLY A 735 19.25 -21.01 19.25
C GLY A 735 19.77 -19.90 18.34
N SER A 736 19.25 -19.78 17.12
CA SER A 736 19.62 -18.71 16.19
C SER A 736 19.05 -17.35 16.58
N LYS A 737 18.04 -17.31 17.47
CA LYS A 737 17.36 -16.09 17.95
C LYS A 737 16.91 -15.19 16.78
N LEU A 738 16.44 -15.81 15.70
CA LEU A 738 15.79 -15.14 14.58
C LEU A 738 14.33 -14.90 14.93
N GLU A 739 13.85 -13.66 14.79
CA GLU A 739 12.46 -13.31 15.07
C GLU A 739 11.78 -12.69 13.86
N TYR A 740 10.63 -13.24 13.48
CA TYR A 740 9.82 -12.75 12.37
C TYR A 740 8.60 -11.99 12.90
N HIS A 741 8.58 -10.70 12.60
CA HIS A 741 7.55 -9.76 13.06
C HIS A 741 6.57 -9.48 11.92
N PHE A 742 5.45 -10.20 11.91
CA PHE A 742 4.38 -10.00 10.93
C PHE A 742 3.57 -8.72 11.20
N MET A 743 3.36 -7.93 10.16
CA MET A 743 2.52 -6.74 10.16
C MET A 743 1.60 -6.76 8.95
N ILE A 744 0.29 -6.67 9.21
CA ILE A 744 -0.70 -6.45 8.16
C ILE A 744 -0.99 -4.97 8.03
N GLU A 745 -0.84 -4.47 6.81
CA GLU A 745 -1.15 -3.11 6.42
C GLU A 745 -2.46 -3.14 5.64
N VAL A 746 -3.46 -2.35 6.06
CA VAL A 746 -4.75 -2.27 5.37
C VAL A 746 -4.83 -0.91 4.69
N PHE A 747 -4.91 -0.91 3.36
CA PHE A 747 -5.21 0.29 2.59
C PHE A 747 -6.73 0.36 2.34
N GLY A 748 -7.36 1.43 2.82
CA GLY A 748 -8.82 1.64 2.79
C GLY A 748 -9.34 2.29 1.52
#